data_AF-A0A836C1T8-F1
#
_entry.id   AF-A0A836C1T8-F1
#
_cell.length_a   1.000
_cell.length_b   1.000
_cell.length_c   1.000
_cell.angle_alpha   90.00
_cell.angle_beta   90.00
_cell.angle_gamma   90.00
#
_symmetry.space_group_name_H-M   'P 1'
#
loop_
_entity.id
_entity.type
_entity.pdbx_description
1 polymer ?
#
loop_
_entity_poly.entity_id
_entity_poly.type
_entity_poly.pdbx_seq_one_letter_code
_entity_poly.pdbx_strand_id
1 'polypeptide(L)'
;MSGAAPITAITVASISWIQSLKMTYGSTVTPRRGGRGGTVQTWTIGAGEYITSVFVRSGWFVDGLKLTTSWGRQTVLGVNGTNWAVATPCLGFQARLIYVSGIGNDFLEQITFYWAALPASPPPLPPAPPPRPPRPPGPAATVPTELLMGPFGGGGDRFTPFVDAPPSAGAQLTGIRVFTGSWVNAIQVAYDGVWGPRRGGSGGTKQERILASGEVITRAVVRAGGYVDGINFITSNNRTLKTGGGGGSPNQAVPCPVGAYKLVGVRGLAGDAEEPYLIQITLVWELLPSRADSALAAEAEARRAGWKCIYGLDSVIRIGPTTSQPECLTLAGSNTCLTGDCRRMLGCAAVGSGPALQLPGQRLPGQVFGRVGCVGSANPNTSKDYQDSTQTCPRAHGLLAMNLPRTVNILMITIILDVCDTGPSNPVSDIELSLYDDPYSLQAYWSTISGGQAVFNRNTSLIKNVKLPCRRFSRSVCDFWSWVSYVDANAAALGVPELSSYPWHRTFVVPKLTNCSDIGFSWGNTVYVRGDIASSAISPNDYLNVFKHEVGHNLGLSHSGRGDNAYGDGSDPMGYCQRCLYNAPHMLQLGWSTPYATLSGTQLPPGVPSDPITIAALTARRHTPVVINPDWLPNSADPTYLGSAIVISYRMRVGQDIGLPDEFDGAVSVHRATVPVGGTTYVEAVVAKGGRVVVAGARLVVSVAPPTQATLSVAVVRVCRYAVSETECVMA
;
A
#
# COMPACT_ATOMS: atom_id res chain seq x y z
N MET A 1 -21.77 9.19 19.31
CA MET A 1 -21.88 8.47 20.61
C MET A 1 -20.59 8.69 21.41
N SER A 2 -20.48 9.78 22.17
CA SER A 2 -19.37 10.02 23.11
C SER A 2 -19.83 9.59 24.51
N GLY A 3 -19.28 8.51 25.05
CA GLY A 3 -19.54 8.10 26.45
C GLY A 3 -19.89 6.63 26.72
N ALA A 4 -19.66 5.70 25.79
CA ALA A 4 -19.87 4.28 26.10
C ALA A 4 -18.90 3.83 27.22
N ALA A 5 -19.44 3.27 28.31
CA ALA A 5 -18.68 2.63 29.37
C ALA A 5 -17.72 1.56 28.79
N PRO A 6 -16.59 1.24 29.44
CA PRO A 6 -15.66 0.23 28.92
C PRO A 6 -16.30 -1.17 28.92
N ILE A 7 -15.89 -2.01 27.97
CA ILE A 7 -16.25 -3.42 27.96
C ILE A 7 -15.58 -4.09 29.15
N THR A 8 -16.38 -4.72 30.02
CA THR A 8 -15.91 -5.44 31.22
C THR A 8 -16.00 -6.95 31.08
N ALA A 9 -16.81 -7.46 30.13
CA ALA A 9 -16.81 -8.87 29.77
C ALA A 9 -17.31 -9.11 28.35
N ILE A 10 -16.88 -10.22 27.76
CA ILE A 10 -17.46 -10.78 26.54
C ILE A 10 -17.93 -12.20 26.85
N THR A 11 -19.18 -12.48 26.50
CA THR A 11 -19.77 -13.82 26.65
C THR A 11 -20.17 -14.36 25.29
N VAL A 12 -19.70 -15.55 24.97
CA VAL A 12 -19.97 -16.28 23.72
C VAL A 12 -20.62 -17.60 24.08
N ALA A 13 -21.63 -18.01 23.31
CA ALA A 13 -22.16 -19.38 23.37
C ALA A 13 -21.83 -20.09 22.06
N SER A 14 -21.21 -21.27 22.12
CA SER A 14 -20.74 -21.98 20.92
C SER A 14 -20.85 -23.50 21.02
N ILE A 15 -21.03 -24.15 19.87
CA ILE A 15 -20.79 -25.59 19.66
C ILE A 15 -19.75 -25.74 18.56
N SER A 16 -20.16 -26.00 17.31
CA SER A 16 -19.30 -25.96 16.11
C SER A 16 -19.10 -24.54 15.56
N TRP A 17 -20.03 -23.63 15.88
CA TRP A 17 -20.00 -22.21 15.52
C TRP A 17 -20.42 -21.36 16.73
N ILE A 18 -20.14 -20.05 16.68
CA ILE A 18 -20.66 -19.11 17.67
C ILE A 18 -22.14 -18.93 17.41
N GLN A 19 -22.96 -19.46 18.32
CA GLN A 19 -24.40 -19.29 18.27
C GLN A 19 -24.81 -17.90 18.71
N SER A 20 -24.14 -17.37 19.75
CA SER A 20 -24.44 -16.01 20.21
C SER A 20 -23.30 -15.30 20.90
N LEU A 21 -23.43 -13.98 20.94
CA LEU A 21 -22.50 -13.08 21.62
C LEU A 21 -23.26 -12.03 22.46
N LYS A 22 -22.70 -11.71 23.63
CA LYS A 22 -23.07 -10.59 24.49
C LYS A 22 -21.83 -9.83 24.93
N MET A 23 -21.94 -8.52 25.05
CA MET A 23 -20.93 -7.68 25.70
C MET A 23 -21.49 -7.14 27.01
N THR A 24 -20.63 -6.99 28.01
CA THR A 24 -20.96 -6.31 29.26
C THR A 24 -20.18 -5.01 29.33
N TYR A 25 -20.87 -3.93 29.68
CA TYR A 25 -20.36 -2.57 29.83
C TYR A 25 -20.58 -2.11 31.27
N GLY A 26 -19.55 -2.21 32.12
CA GLY A 26 -19.74 -2.04 33.56
C GLY A 26 -20.67 -3.12 34.11
N SER A 27 -21.85 -2.71 34.60
CA SER A 27 -22.92 -3.60 35.07
C SER A 27 -24.00 -3.90 34.01
N THR A 28 -23.94 -3.25 32.85
CA THR A 28 -24.97 -3.37 31.80
C THR A 28 -24.61 -4.46 30.81
N VAL A 29 -25.45 -5.48 30.65
CA VAL A 29 -25.27 -6.55 29.66
C VAL A 29 -26.07 -6.23 28.41
N THR A 30 -25.45 -6.29 27.23
CA THR A 30 -26.17 -6.09 25.96
C THR A 30 -27.16 -7.21 25.70
N PRO A 31 -28.20 -6.97 24.87
CA PRO A 31 -29.00 -8.05 24.32
C PRO A 31 -28.12 -9.11 23.66
N ARG A 32 -28.56 -10.37 23.77
CA ARG A 32 -27.97 -11.49 23.02
C ARG A 32 -28.10 -11.22 21.53
N ARG A 33 -27.02 -11.40 20.78
CA ARG A 33 -27.04 -11.44 19.31
C ARG A 33 -26.80 -12.88 18.87
N GLY A 34 -27.72 -13.46 18.10
CA GLY A 34 -27.70 -14.87 17.68
C GLY A 34 -28.57 -15.83 18.52
N GLY A 35 -28.52 -17.14 18.21
CA GLY A 35 -29.45 -18.17 18.65
C GLY A 35 -29.22 -18.65 20.06
N ARG A 36 -30.07 -19.54 20.61
CA ARG A 36 -30.16 -19.87 22.05
C ARG A 36 -29.24 -20.97 22.59
N GLY A 37 -28.67 -21.83 21.76
CA GLY A 37 -27.83 -22.95 22.18
C GLY A 37 -26.35 -22.60 22.37
N GLY A 38 -25.53 -23.64 22.56
CA GLY A 38 -24.08 -23.53 22.77
C GLY A 38 -23.63 -23.61 24.22
N THR A 39 -22.39 -24.07 24.41
CA THR A 39 -21.67 -23.96 25.69
C THR A 39 -21.24 -22.51 25.89
N VAL A 40 -21.56 -21.94 27.05
CA VAL A 40 -21.27 -20.54 27.37
C VAL A 40 -19.85 -20.39 27.89
N GLN A 41 -19.09 -19.49 27.26
CA GLN A 41 -17.79 -19.02 27.71
C GLN A 41 -17.88 -17.52 28.01
N THR A 42 -17.49 -17.13 29.22
CA THR A 42 -17.40 -15.71 29.61
C THR A 42 -15.95 -15.37 29.92
N TRP A 43 -15.47 -14.29 29.32
CA TRP A 43 -14.16 -13.73 29.63
C TRP A 43 -14.31 -12.32 30.18
N THR A 44 -13.83 -12.14 31.42
CA THR A 44 -13.84 -10.86 32.12
C THR A 44 -12.56 -10.08 31.85
N ILE A 45 -12.71 -8.78 31.64
CA ILE A 45 -11.66 -7.81 31.38
C ILE A 45 -11.40 -7.04 32.69
N GLY A 46 -10.13 -6.94 33.09
CA GLY A 46 -9.73 -6.28 34.33
C GLY A 46 -10.05 -4.79 34.35
N ALA A 47 -10.13 -4.20 35.55
CA ALA A 47 -10.34 -2.76 35.68
C ALA A 47 -9.17 -1.98 35.03
N GLY A 48 -9.48 -1.13 34.05
CA GLY A 48 -8.48 -0.39 33.27
C GLY A 48 -7.84 -1.19 32.12
N GLU A 49 -8.12 -2.49 32.00
CA GLU A 49 -7.75 -3.31 30.84
C GLU A 49 -8.72 -3.05 29.68
N TYR A 50 -8.23 -3.07 28.44
CA TYR A 50 -9.07 -2.92 27.25
C TYR A 50 -8.59 -3.82 26.11
N ILE A 51 -9.49 -4.19 25.19
CA ILE A 51 -9.16 -5.03 24.04
C ILE A 51 -8.47 -4.20 22.95
N THR A 52 -7.33 -4.69 22.47
CA THR A 52 -6.46 -4.04 21.47
C THR A 52 -6.49 -4.73 20.11
N SER A 53 -6.84 -6.02 20.07
CA SER A 53 -6.99 -6.77 18.82
C SER A 53 -8.09 -7.83 18.93
N VAL A 54 -8.82 -8.05 17.85
CA VAL A 54 -9.66 -9.22 17.67
C VAL A 54 -9.26 -9.95 16.39
N PHE A 55 -9.13 -11.25 16.47
CA PHE A 55 -9.02 -12.15 15.32
C PHE A 55 -10.33 -12.91 15.24
N VAL A 56 -10.91 -12.97 14.05
CA VAL A 56 -12.17 -13.65 13.79
C VAL A 56 -11.93 -14.81 12.86
N ARG A 57 -12.52 -15.94 13.19
CA ARG A 57 -12.62 -17.07 12.27
C ARG A 57 -14.06 -17.20 11.81
N SER A 58 -14.22 -17.34 10.50
CA SER A 58 -15.52 -17.48 9.86
C SER A 58 -15.42 -18.46 8.70
N GLY A 59 -16.33 -19.43 8.69
CA GLY A 59 -16.68 -20.19 7.50
C GLY A 59 -17.97 -19.63 6.91
N TRP A 60 -19.04 -20.43 6.98
CA TRP A 60 -20.42 -19.99 6.69
C TRP A 60 -20.99 -19.10 7.81
N PHE A 61 -20.48 -19.26 9.04
CA PHE A 61 -20.83 -18.46 10.20
C PHE A 61 -19.55 -18.10 10.97
N VAL A 62 -19.63 -17.12 11.87
CA VAL A 62 -18.56 -16.83 12.81
C VAL A 62 -18.44 -17.99 13.78
N ASP A 63 -17.25 -18.55 13.93
CA ASP A 63 -17.04 -19.78 14.70
C ASP A 63 -15.94 -19.68 15.76
N GLY A 64 -15.17 -18.58 15.75
CA GLY A 64 -14.14 -18.31 16.74
C GLY A 64 -13.77 -16.83 16.83
N LEU A 65 -13.46 -16.38 18.05
CA LEU A 65 -12.90 -15.06 18.34
C LEU A 65 -11.64 -15.24 19.19
N LYS A 66 -10.51 -14.69 18.74
CA LYS A 66 -9.30 -14.58 19.54
C LYS A 66 -9.04 -13.13 19.88
N LEU A 67 -9.00 -12.79 21.17
CA LEU A 67 -8.86 -11.42 21.65
C LEU A 67 -7.51 -11.22 22.33
N THR A 68 -6.91 -10.04 22.17
CA THR A 68 -5.75 -9.59 22.94
C THR A 68 -6.07 -8.28 23.65
N THR A 69 -5.58 -8.09 24.88
CA THR A 69 -5.76 -6.87 25.66
C THR A 69 -4.52 -5.98 25.72
N SER A 70 -4.70 -4.78 26.28
CA SER A 70 -3.65 -3.82 26.64
C SER A 70 -2.64 -4.35 27.65
N TRP A 71 -2.97 -5.43 28.37
CA TRP A 71 -2.05 -6.10 29.30
C TRP A 71 -1.39 -7.34 28.68
N GLY A 72 -1.61 -7.59 27.38
CA GLY A 72 -1.06 -8.75 26.67
C GLY A 72 -1.79 -10.06 26.97
N ARG A 73 -2.91 -10.04 27.71
CA ARG A 73 -3.71 -11.26 27.92
C ARG A 73 -4.39 -11.64 26.62
N GLN A 74 -4.39 -12.93 26.33
CA GLN A 74 -5.09 -13.49 25.18
C GLN A 74 -6.16 -14.48 25.62
N THR A 75 -7.25 -14.55 24.87
CA THR A 75 -8.26 -15.59 25.01
C THR A 75 -8.76 -16.02 23.64
N VAL A 76 -9.28 -17.24 23.58
CA VAL A 76 -10.05 -17.75 22.43
C VAL A 76 -11.45 -18.08 22.95
N LEU A 77 -12.46 -17.56 22.26
CA LEU A 77 -13.87 -17.82 22.51
C LEU A 77 -14.48 -18.48 21.27
N GLY A 78 -15.31 -19.50 21.44
CA GLY A 78 -15.80 -20.30 20.32
C GLY A 78 -14.96 -21.57 20.10
N VAL A 79 -14.93 -22.05 18.86
CA VAL A 79 -14.15 -23.22 18.47
C VAL A 79 -12.75 -22.80 18.04
N ASN A 80 -11.75 -23.62 18.34
CA ASN A 80 -10.36 -23.35 17.95
C ASN A 80 -10.02 -23.91 16.56
N GLY A 81 -9.11 -23.24 15.84
CA GLY A 81 -8.61 -23.64 14.51
C GLY A 81 -7.86 -22.48 13.85
N THR A 82 -7.74 -22.40 12.52
CA THR A 82 -6.56 -21.70 11.94
C THR A 82 -6.73 -20.68 10.84
N ASN A 83 -7.93 -20.47 10.32
CA ASN A 83 -8.17 -19.41 9.35
C ASN A 83 -8.68 -18.15 10.03
N TRP A 84 -7.79 -17.40 10.67
CA TRP A 84 -8.13 -16.16 11.35
C TRP A 84 -8.01 -14.94 10.43
N ALA A 85 -9.11 -14.25 10.20
CA ALA A 85 -9.10 -12.89 9.69
C ALA A 85 -8.79 -11.92 10.84
N VAL A 86 -7.94 -10.92 10.60
CA VAL A 86 -7.56 -9.94 11.61
C VAL A 86 -8.52 -8.75 11.58
N ALA A 87 -9.18 -8.48 12.70
CA ALA A 87 -9.91 -7.25 12.95
C ALA A 87 -9.18 -6.45 14.03
N THR A 88 -8.10 -5.77 13.62
CA THR A 88 -7.37 -4.80 14.45
C THR A 88 -7.62 -3.39 13.96
N PRO A 89 -7.63 -2.37 14.84
CA PRO A 89 -7.47 -0.99 14.40
C PRO A 89 -6.16 -0.86 13.61
N CYS A 90 -6.10 0.05 12.65
CA CYS A 90 -4.95 0.21 11.75
C CYS A 90 -3.62 0.22 12.54
N LEU A 91 -2.61 -0.50 12.04
CA LEU A 91 -1.28 -0.58 12.67
C LEU A 91 -0.73 0.82 13.02
N GLY A 92 -0.49 1.06 14.30
CA GLY A 92 -0.03 2.35 14.84
C GLY A 92 -1.10 3.20 15.54
N PHE A 93 -2.36 2.76 15.53
CA PHE A 93 -3.45 3.43 16.25
C PHE A 93 -3.62 2.81 17.64
N GLN A 94 -3.31 3.56 18.71
CA GLN A 94 -3.69 3.15 20.06
C GLN A 94 -5.21 3.30 20.19
N ALA A 95 -5.94 2.19 20.00
CA ALA A 95 -7.39 2.17 20.14
C ALA A 95 -7.84 1.03 21.04
N ARG A 96 -9.04 1.22 21.59
CA ARG A 96 -9.76 0.19 22.33
C ARG A 96 -11.02 -0.21 21.57
N LEU A 97 -11.35 -1.50 21.60
CA LEU A 97 -12.67 -1.95 21.16
C LEU A 97 -13.71 -1.26 22.05
N ILE A 98 -14.74 -0.68 21.44
CA ILE A 98 -15.84 -0.03 22.17
C ILE A 98 -17.19 -0.68 21.91
N TYR A 99 -17.38 -1.30 20.75
CA TYR A 99 -18.67 -1.85 20.37
C TYR A 99 -18.52 -2.93 19.30
N VAL A 100 -19.49 -3.84 19.23
CA VAL A 100 -19.64 -4.79 18.12
C VAL A 100 -21.06 -4.70 17.57
N SER A 101 -21.18 -4.74 16.24
CA SER A 101 -22.46 -4.92 15.55
C SER A 101 -22.38 -6.16 14.67
N GLY A 102 -23.50 -6.58 14.10
CA GLY A 102 -23.53 -7.80 13.29
C GLY A 102 -24.93 -8.28 12.98
N ILE A 103 -24.99 -9.35 12.19
CA ILE A 103 -26.21 -10.08 11.85
C ILE A 103 -26.14 -11.42 12.58
N GLY A 104 -27.24 -11.79 13.24
CA GLY A 104 -27.34 -13.11 13.85
C GLY A 104 -28.79 -13.53 14.04
N ASN A 105 -29.08 -14.75 13.58
CA ASN A 105 -30.35 -15.46 13.76
C ASN A 105 -30.13 -16.63 14.73
N ASP A 106 -30.13 -17.87 14.25
CA ASP A 106 -29.77 -19.05 15.04
C ASP A 106 -28.26 -19.14 15.31
N PHE A 107 -27.46 -18.45 14.49
CA PHE A 107 -26.00 -18.34 14.61
C PHE A 107 -25.55 -16.89 14.46
N LEU A 108 -24.31 -16.61 14.84
CA LEU A 108 -23.67 -15.33 14.53
C LEU A 108 -23.12 -15.38 13.09
N GLU A 109 -23.81 -14.69 12.18
CA GLU A 109 -23.51 -14.74 10.74
C GLU A 109 -22.44 -13.73 10.35
N GLN A 110 -22.55 -12.51 10.89
CA GLN A 110 -21.63 -11.42 10.61
C GLN A 110 -21.31 -10.67 11.89
N ILE A 111 -20.07 -10.18 12.01
CA ILE A 111 -19.63 -9.35 13.11
C ILE A 111 -18.73 -8.22 12.61
N THR A 112 -18.97 -7.02 13.13
CA THR A 112 -18.23 -5.79 12.84
C THR A 112 -17.75 -5.20 14.17
N PHE A 113 -16.48 -4.81 14.23
CA PHE A 113 -15.85 -4.24 15.42
C PHE A 113 -15.69 -2.74 15.27
N TYR A 114 -16.06 -2.01 16.32
CA TYR A 114 -15.94 -0.55 16.38
C TYR A 114 -14.88 -0.18 17.41
N TRP A 115 -13.95 0.65 16.96
CA TRP A 115 -12.77 1.05 17.72
C TRP A 115 -12.86 2.53 18.06
N ALA A 116 -12.45 2.91 19.26
CA ALA A 116 -12.23 4.30 19.63
C ALA A 116 -10.74 4.53 19.86
N ALA A 117 -10.24 5.65 19.34
CA ALA A 117 -8.93 6.16 19.69
C ALA A 117 -8.81 6.30 21.21
N LEU A 118 -7.66 5.92 21.76
CA LEU A 118 -7.29 6.39 23.09
C LEU A 118 -7.00 7.90 22.98
N PRO A 119 -7.43 8.70 23.97
CA PRO A 119 -7.10 10.12 23.98
C PRO A 119 -5.58 10.29 23.93
N ALA A 120 -5.11 11.26 23.14
CA ALA A 120 -3.69 11.53 22.89
C ALA A 120 -2.92 12.07 24.13
N SER A 121 -3.50 11.99 25.32
CA SER A 121 -2.94 12.50 26.56
C SER A 121 -3.46 11.70 27.75
N PRO A 122 -2.60 11.24 28.68
CA PRO A 122 -3.09 10.78 29.97
C PRO A 122 -3.79 11.96 30.68
N PRO A 123 -4.83 11.72 31.50
CA PRO A 123 -5.40 12.76 32.36
C PRO A 123 -4.28 13.40 33.19
N PRO A 124 -4.34 14.71 33.49
CA PRO A 124 -3.36 15.34 34.37
C PRO A 124 -3.27 14.55 35.68
N LEU A 125 -2.05 14.11 35.99
CA LEU A 125 -1.78 13.40 37.24
C LEU A 125 -2.22 14.29 38.42
N PRO A 126 -2.83 13.71 39.47
CA PRO A 126 -3.01 14.43 40.72
C PRO A 126 -1.65 14.95 41.23
N PRO A 127 -1.62 16.08 41.95
CA PRO A 127 -0.38 16.69 42.42
C PRO A 127 0.48 15.65 43.16
N ALA A 128 1.75 15.58 42.74
CA ALA A 128 2.67 14.56 43.19
C ALA A 128 2.82 14.56 44.72
N PRO A 129 2.76 13.40 45.40
CA PRO A 129 3.24 13.27 46.76
C PRO A 129 4.73 13.64 46.82
N PRO A 130 5.26 14.08 47.98
CA PRO A 130 6.66 14.45 48.13
C PRO A 130 7.59 13.31 47.67
N PRO A 131 8.74 13.64 47.05
CA PRO A 131 9.59 12.67 46.37
C PRO A 131 10.08 11.60 47.35
N ARG A 132 9.82 10.33 47.00
CA ARG A 132 10.45 9.19 47.69
C ARG A 132 11.93 9.11 47.30
N PRO A 133 12.78 8.60 48.20
CA PRO A 133 14.20 8.39 47.94
C PRO A 133 14.42 7.49 46.71
N PRO A 134 15.54 7.69 45.98
CA PRO A 134 15.82 7.01 44.73
C PRO A 134 15.87 5.49 44.93
N ARG A 135 15.11 4.79 44.09
CA ARG A 135 15.12 3.32 44.04
C ARG A 135 16.47 2.84 43.47
N PRO A 136 17.09 1.79 44.04
CA PRO A 136 18.27 1.18 43.44
C PRO A 136 17.99 0.73 42.00
N PRO A 137 18.98 0.77 41.09
CA PRO A 137 18.83 0.30 39.73
C PRO A 137 18.42 -1.17 39.75
N GLY A 138 17.21 -1.46 39.26
CA GLY A 138 16.78 -2.83 39.01
C GLY A 138 17.60 -3.44 37.87
N PRO A 139 17.76 -4.77 37.85
CA PRO A 139 18.46 -5.44 36.77
C PRO A 139 17.81 -5.09 35.43
N ALA A 140 18.66 -4.82 34.42
CA ALA A 140 18.24 -4.50 33.07
C ALA A 140 17.23 -5.54 32.57
N ALA A 141 16.09 -5.08 32.08
CA ALA A 141 15.10 -5.95 31.45
C ALA A 141 15.76 -6.66 30.26
N THR A 142 15.90 -7.98 30.36
CA THR A 142 16.36 -8.84 29.27
C THR A 142 15.37 -8.76 28.11
N VAL A 143 15.84 -8.25 26.97
CA VAL A 143 15.09 -8.13 25.71
C VAL A 143 14.79 -9.54 25.17
N PRO A 144 13.55 -9.84 24.72
CA PRO A 144 13.27 -11.10 24.03
C PRO A 144 14.12 -11.18 22.76
N THR A 145 15.01 -12.17 22.68
CA THR A 145 16.04 -12.33 21.64
C THR A 145 15.54 -13.06 20.39
N GLU A 146 14.29 -13.53 20.42
CA GLU A 146 13.71 -14.40 19.38
C GLU A 146 12.69 -13.65 18.51
N LEU A 147 12.85 -13.77 17.19
CA LEU A 147 11.88 -13.35 16.18
C LEU A 147 11.10 -14.57 15.68
N LEU A 148 9.78 -14.46 15.67
CA LEU A 148 8.87 -15.55 15.31
C LEU A 148 8.20 -15.25 13.98
N MET A 149 8.28 -16.17 13.02
CA MET A 149 7.61 -16.05 11.72
C MET A 149 6.70 -17.25 11.47
N GLY A 150 5.41 -16.98 11.29
CA GLY A 150 4.32 -17.97 11.27
C GLY A 150 3.30 -17.67 12.38
N PRO A 151 2.43 -18.62 12.73
CA PRO A 151 2.39 -19.97 12.19
C PRO A 151 1.93 -20.05 10.74
N PHE A 152 2.46 -21.02 10.00
CA PHE A 152 2.04 -21.39 8.64
C PHE A 152 1.43 -22.78 8.68
N GLY A 153 0.27 -22.97 8.05
CA GLY A 153 -0.48 -24.24 8.06
C GLY A 153 -1.82 -24.12 8.77
N GLY A 154 -2.49 -25.26 8.92
CA GLY A 154 -3.76 -25.36 9.63
C GLY A 154 -3.57 -25.49 11.14
N GLY A 155 -4.57 -26.05 11.82
CA GLY A 155 -4.52 -26.34 13.27
C GLY A 155 -5.90 -26.64 13.85
N GLY A 156 -5.95 -26.81 15.17
CA GLY A 156 -7.10 -27.39 15.88
C GLY A 156 -6.65 -28.06 17.17
N ASP A 157 -7.58 -28.28 18.10
CA ASP A 157 -7.26 -28.72 19.47
C ASP A 157 -6.82 -30.19 19.57
N ARG A 158 -7.11 -31.00 18.54
CA ARG A 158 -6.73 -32.42 18.51
C ARG A 158 -5.25 -32.66 18.19
N PHE A 159 -4.54 -31.66 17.67
CA PHE A 159 -3.16 -31.82 17.22
C PHE A 159 -2.16 -31.56 18.34
N THR A 160 -1.02 -32.23 18.29
CA THR A 160 -0.03 -32.17 19.36
C THR A 160 0.90 -30.96 19.16
N PRO A 161 0.91 -29.97 20.06
CA PRO A 161 1.87 -28.87 19.97
C PRO A 161 3.29 -29.36 20.21
N PHE A 162 4.25 -28.77 19.50
CA PHE A 162 5.65 -29.03 19.70
C PHE A 162 6.48 -27.74 19.68
N VAL A 163 7.60 -27.78 20.37
CA VAL A 163 8.66 -26.78 20.34
C VAL A 163 9.97 -27.54 20.23
N ASP A 164 10.73 -27.27 19.17
CA ASP A 164 12.14 -27.63 19.06
C ASP A 164 12.96 -26.34 19.09
N ALA A 165 13.55 -26.12 20.27
CA ALA A 165 14.46 -25.03 20.56
C ALA A 165 15.85 -25.61 20.90
N PRO A 166 16.91 -24.79 20.88
CA PRO A 166 18.23 -25.23 21.27
C PRO A 166 18.21 -25.85 22.68
N PRO A 167 18.83 -27.02 22.91
CA PRO A 167 18.79 -27.72 24.20
C PRO A 167 19.53 -26.99 25.32
N SER A 168 20.46 -26.09 24.97
CA SER A 168 21.19 -25.23 25.88
C SER A 168 21.55 -23.90 25.21
N ALA A 169 21.81 -22.87 26.03
CA ALA A 169 22.35 -21.61 25.53
C ALA A 169 23.65 -21.87 24.75
N GLY A 170 23.70 -21.42 23.50
CA GLY A 170 24.86 -21.61 22.61
C GLY A 170 24.83 -22.85 21.72
N ALA A 171 23.89 -23.78 21.90
CA ALA A 171 23.74 -24.92 21.01
C ALA A 171 23.37 -24.46 19.59
N GLN A 172 24.04 -25.00 18.57
CA GLN A 172 23.89 -24.53 17.19
C GLN A 172 23.03 -25.48 16.36
N LEU A 173 22.09 -24.92 15.60
CA LEU A 173 21.38 -25.67 14.58
C LEU A 173 22.40 -26.11 13.52
N THR A 174 22.58 -27.42 13.38
CA THR A 174 23.60 -28.06 12.51
C THR A 174 22.98 -28.87 11.38
N GLY A 175 21.67 -29.09 11.41
CA GLY A 175 20.98 -29.81 10.34
C GLY A 175 19.47 -29.66 10.40
N ILE A 176 18.84 -29.84 9.24
CA ILE A 176 17.39 -29.90 9.10
C ILE A 176 16.99 -31.07 8.21
N ARG A 177 15.95 -31.79 8.64
CA ARG A 177 15.34 -32.92 7.95
C ARG A 177 13.86 -32.61 7.78
N VAL A 178 13.37 -32.83 6.58
CA VAL A 178 11.96 -32.70 6.25
C VAL A 178 11.52 -33.99 5.57
N PHE A 179 10.44 -34.57 6.03
CA PHE A 179 9.86 -35.79 5.48
C PHE A 179 8.64 -35.40 4.67
N THR A 180 8.63 -35.71 3.38
CA THR A 180 7.61 -35.17 2.47
C THR A 180 7.02 -36.19 1.52
N GLY A 181 5.71 -36.08 1.32
CA GLY A 181 4.97 -36.67 0.19
C GLY A 181 4.22 -35.55 -0.55
N SER A 182 2.91 -35.71 -0.74
CA SER A 182 2.04 -34.63 -1.25
C SER A 182 1.97 -33.41 -0.31
N TRP A 183 2.25 -33.62 0.98
CA TRP A 183 2.42 -32.59 2.02
C TRP A 183 3.70 -32.85 2.81
N VAL A 184 4.08 -31.93 3.69
CA VAL A 184 5.12 -32.18 4.69
C VAL A 184 4.58 -33.10 5.77
N ASN A 185 5.10 -34.32 5.85
CA ASN A 185 4.73 -35.30 6.86
C ASN A 185 5.33 -34.95 8.22
N ALA A 186 6.62 -34.58 8.25
CA ALA A 186 7.30 -34.24 9.49
C ALA A 186 8.54 -33.37 9.27
N ILE A 187 9.02 -32.77 10.35
CA ILE A 187 10.28 -32.03 10.41
C ILE A 187 11.13 -32.51 11.60
N GLN A 188 12.45 -32.43 11.45
CA GLN A 188 13.44 -32.64 12.50
C GLN A 188 14.55 -31.61 12.37
N VAL A 189 15.04 -31.11 13.49
CA VAL A 189 16.23 -30.26 13.56
C VAL A 189 17.33 -30.95 14.35
N ALA A 190 18.59 -30.70 13.98
CA ALA A 190 19.75 -31.16 14.73
C ALA A 190 20.42 -29.99 15.42
N TYR A 191 20.78 -30.18 16.68
CA TYR A 191 21.61 -29.26 17.45
C TYR A 191 22.94 -29.94 17.76
N ASP A 192 24.05 -29.28 17.42
CA ASP A 192 25.41 -29.79 17.64
C ASP A 192 25.61 -31.25 17.18
N GLY A 193 25.04 -31.60 16.01
CA GLY A 193 25.10 -32.93 15.41
C GLY A 193 24.07 -33.93 15.93
N VAL A 194 23.33 -33.61 17.00
CA VAL A 194 22.33 -34.49 17.61
C VAL A 194 20.94 -34.15 17.07
N TRP A 195 20.29 -35.13 16.44
CA TRP A 195 18.93 -34.98 15.92
C TRP A 195 17.90 -34.98 17.04
N GLY A 196 17.05 -33.94 17.05
CA GLY A 196 15.89 -33.87 17.90
C GLY A 196 14.76 -34.83 17.49
N PRO A 197 13.69 -34.89 18.29
CA PRO A 197 12.53 -35.71 18.01
C PRO A 197 11.86 -35.33 16.68
N ARG A 198 11.26 -36.32 16.02
CA ARG A 198 10.48 -36.11 14.79
C ARG A 198 9.14 -35.47 15.12
N ARG A 199 8.84 -34.35 14.46
CA ARG A 199 7.61 -33.58 14.65
C ARG A 199 6.70 -33.75 13.45
N GLY A 200 5.59 -34.46 13.62
CA GLY A 200 4.66 -34.86 12.55
C GLY A 200 4.57 -36.38 12.42
N GLY A 201 4.00 -36.88 11.32
CA GLY A 201 3.77 -38.31 11.11
C GLY A 201 5.02 -39.09 10.66
N SER A 202 4.90 -40.43 10.61
CA SER A 202 5.98 -41.36 10.27
C SER A 202 6.27 -41.50 8.76
N GLY A 203 5.34 -41.08 7.89
CA GLY A 203 5.43 -41.22 6.43
C GLY A 203 6.32 -40.19 5.71
N GLY A 204 6.31 -40.21 4.38
CA GLY A 204 7.06 -39.27 3.54
C GLY A 204 8.52 -39.66 3.30
N THR A 205 9.08 -39.17 2.19
CA THR A 205 10.47 -39.37 1.82
C THR A 205 11.36 -38.37 2.55
N LYS A 206 12.44 -38.85 3.18
CA LYS A 206 13.38 -38.01 3.91
C LYS A 206 14.19 -37.15 2.93
N GLN A 207 14.14 -35.84 3.13
CA GLN A 207 15.01 -34.84 2.53
C GLN A 207 15.81 -34.16 3.65
N GLU A 208 17.12 -33.99 3.48
CA GLU A 208 17.96 -33.47 4.56
C GLU A 208 19.02 -32.49 4.07
N ARG A 209 19.38 -31.56 4.96
CA ARG A 209 20.50 -30.64 4.79
C ARG A 209 21.29 -30.57 6.09
N ILE A 210 22.49 -31.11 6.06
CA ILE A 210 23.52 -30.87 7.09
C ILE A 210 24.21 -29.55 6.76
N LEU A 211 24.30 -28.65 7.74
CA LEU A 211 24.97 -27.37 7.62
C LEU A 211 26.48 -27.58 7.80
N ALA A 212 27.27 -26.95 6.94
CA ALA A 212 28.72 -26.89 7.12
C ALA A 212 29.07 -26.08 8.38
N SER A 213 30.30 -26.22 8.88
CA SER A 213 30.77 -25.42 10.01
C SER A 213 30.58 -23.92 9.73
N GLY A 214 29.87 -23.23 10.62
CA GLY A 214 29.55 -21.79 10.50
C GLY A 214 28.46 -21.43 9.48
N GLU A 215 27.91 -22.40 8.74
CA GLU A 215 26.78 -22.16 7.85
C GLU A 215 25.48 -22.11 8.64
N VAL A 216 24.61 -21.14 8.30
CA VAL A 216 23.31 -20.95 8.96
C VAL A 216 22.19 -20.88 7.94
N ILE A 217 20.95 -21.18 8.36
CA ILE A 217 19.76 -20.94 7.55
C ILE A 217 19.35 -19.48 7.71
N THR A 218 19.23 -18.75 6.60
CA THR A 218 18.96 -17.29 6.60
C THR A 218 17.57 -16.94 6.04
N ARG A 219 16.95 -17.86 5.32
CA ARG A 219 15.66 -17.67 4.64
C ARG A 219 14.86 -18.96 4.60
N ALA A 220 13.54 -18.85 4.62
CA ALA A 220 12.65 -19.94 4.29
C ALA A 220 11.46 -19.45 3.46
N VAL A 221 10.90 -20.33 2.62
CA VAL A 221 9.59 -20.16 2.00
C VAL A 221 8.73 -21.35 2.38
N VAL A 222 7.57 -21.09 2.99
CA VAL A 222 6.64 -22.12 3.44
C VAL A 222 5.37 -22.04 2.60
N ARG A 223 5.03 -23.12 1.91
CA ARG A 223 3.73 -23.28 1.25
C ARG A 223 2.79 -23.95 2.22
N ALA A 224 1.62 -23.36 2.43
CA ALA A 224 0.67 -23.86 3.40
C ALA A 224 -0.78 -23.56 3.02
N GLY A 225 -1.67 -24.48 3.39
CA GLY A 225 -3.13 -24.36 3.40
C GLY A 225 -3.66 -24.92 4.72
N GLY A 226 -4.48 -25.99 4.65
CA GLY A 226 -4.89 -26.75 5.83
C GLY A 226 -3.74 -27.52 6.50
N TYR A 227 -2.64 -27.75 5.78
CA TYR A 227 -1.41 -28.37 6.26
C TYR A 227 -0.20 -27.57 5.76
N VAL A 228 1.00 -27.93 6.21
CA VAL A 228 2.22 -27.45 5.56
C VAL A 228 2.45 -28.28 4.29
N ASP A 229 2.22 -27.67 3.12
CA ASP A 229 2.36 -28.35 1.83
C ASP A 229 3.82 -28.52 1.41
N GLY A 230 4.65 -27.50 1.63
CA GLY A 230 6.07 -27.54 1.26
C GLY A 230 6.92 -26.48 1.94
N ILE A 231 8.23 -26.74 2.03
CA ILE A 231 9.18 -25.84 2.65
C ILE A 231 10.44 -25.73 1.78
N ASN A 232 10.97 -24.52 1.66
CA ASN A 232 12.25 -24.27 1.02
C ASN A 232 13.16 -23.48 1.97
N PHE A 233 14.18 -24.12 2.53
CA PHE A 233 15.20 -23.44 3.34
C PHE A 233 16.37 -23.00 2.46
N ILE A 234 16.90 -21.79 2.70
CA ILE A 234 18.08 -21.27 2.03
C ILE A 234 19.13 -20.86 3.07
N THR A 235 20.36 -21.30 2.87
CA THR A 235 21.47 -21.07 3.81
C THR A 235 22.29 -19.83 3.47
N SER A 236 23.20 -19.45 4.36
CA SER A 236 24.21 -18.39 4.16
C SER A 236 25.16 -18.71 3.00
N ASN A 237 25.34 -19.99 2.66
CA ASN A 237 26.13 -20.43 1.50
C ASN A 237 25.26 -20.59 0.24
N ASN A 238 24.04 -20.03 0.24
CA ASN A 238 23.06 -20.08 -0.83
C ASN A 238 22.67 -21.51 -1.26
N ARG A 239 22.87 -22.51 -0.38
CA ARG A 239 22.39 -23.87 -0.60
C ARG A 239 20.92 -23.93 -0.23
N THR A 240 20.15 -24.71 -0.99
CA THR A 240 18.70 -24.83 -0.80
C THR A 240 18.31 -26.24 -0.37
N LEU A 241 17.25 -26.34 0.43
CA LEU A 241 16.51 -27.57 0.69
C LEU A 241 15.05 -27.31 0.35
N LYS A 242 14.68 -27.54 -0.91
CA LYS A 242 13.31 -27.40 -1.42
C LYS A 242 12.61 -28.75 -1.40
N THR A 243 11.48 -28.83 -0.72
CA THR A 243 10.79 -30.11 -0.46
C THR A 243 9.29 -29.90 -0.22
N GLY A 244 8.49 -30.96 -0.34
CA GLY A 244 7.02 -30.94 -0.25
C GLY A 244 6.30 -30.75 -1.59
N GLY A 245 4.97 -30.64 -1.51
CA GLY A 245 4.07 -30.52 -2.65
C GLY A 245 3.88 -29.08 -3.17
N GLY A 246 3.21 -28.97 -4.31
CA GLY A 246 2.88 -27.68 -4.95
C GLY A 246 1.63 -26.98 -4.40
N GLY A 247 0.91 -27.62 -3.47
CA GLY A 247 -0.29 -27.08 -2.83
C GLY A 247 -0.03 -25.83 -1.98
N GLY A 248 -1.11 -25.28 -1.43
CA GLY A 248 -1.09 -24.13 -0.53
C GLY A 248 -0.60 -22.83 -1.17
N SER A 249 -0.69 -21.75 -0.40
CA SER A 249 -0.15 -20.44 -0.79
C SER A 249 1.30 -20.32 -0.30
N PRO A 250 2.23 -19.83 -1.14
CA PRO A 250 3.60 -19.58 -0.72
C PRO A 250 3.67 -18.37 0.23
N ASN A 251 4.28 -18.56 1.39
CA ASN A 251 4.55 -17.54 2.39
C ASN A 251 6.07 -17.39 2.56
N GLN A 252 6.59 -16.17 2.44
CA GLN A 252 8.00 -15.92 2.72
C GLN A 252 8.22 -15.80 4.23
N ALA A 253 9.16 -16.58 4.75
CA ALA A 253 9.65 -16.50 6.11
C ALA A 253 11.12 -16.09 6.08
N VAL A 254 11.33 -14.81 5.77
CA VAL A 254 12.65 -14.19 5.64
C VAL A 254 12.75 -13.06 6.66
N PRO A 255 13.54 -13.23 7.74
CA PRO A 255 13.82 -12.14 8.66
C PRO A 255 14.48 -10.99 7.90
N CYS A 256 13.99 -9.78 8.12
CA CYS A 256 14.67 -8.59 7.64
C CYS A 256 15.71 -8.13 8.65
N PRO A 257 16.88 -7.65 8.21
CA PRO A 257 17.40 -7.73 6.84
C PRO A 257 17.90 -9.14 6.56
N VAL A 258 17.89 -9.47 5.27
CA VAL A 258 18.24 -10.81 4.80
C VAL A 258 19.66 -11.15 5.28
N GLY A 259 19.80 -12.30 5.95
CA GLY A 259 21.09 -12.76 6.44
C GLY A 259 21.62 -12.08 7.70
N ALA A 260 20.84 -11.21 8.38
CA ALA A 260 21.17 -10.76 9.74
C ALA A 260 20.74 -11.75 10.83
N TYR A 261 19.77 -12.60 10.51
CA TYR A 261 19.24 -13.59 11.43
C TYR A 261 19.60 -15.00 10.96
N LYS A 262 19.71 -15.91 11.91
CA LYS A 262 19.81 -17.35 11.69
C LYS A 262 18.57 -18.03 12.26
N LEU A 263 18.12 -19.09 11.58
CA LEU A 263 17.10 -19.98 12.15
C LEU A 263 17.72 -20.71 13.34
N VAL A 264 17.06 -20.67 14.49
CA VAL A 264 17.51 -21.34 15.72
C VAL A 264 16.55 -22.42 16.19
N GLY A 265 15.31 -22.43 15.70
CA GLY A 265 14.36 -23.45 16.09
C GLY A 265 13.07 -23.40 15.30
N VAL A 266 12.20 -24.34 15.60
CA VAL A 266 10.88 -24.49 15.00
C VAL A 266 9.87 -24.87 16.06
N ARG A 267 8.63 -24.43 15.91
CA ARG A 267 7.52 -24.84 16.78
C ARG A 267 6.23 -24.91 15.99
N GLY A 268 5.23 -25.62 16.46
CA GLY A 268 3.98 -25.73 15.72
C GLY A 268 3.10 -26.85 16.22
N LEU A 269 2.33 -27.43 15.30
CA LEU A 269 1.38 -28.51 15.57
C LEU A 269 1.73 -29.71 14.69
N ALA A 270 1.91 -30.86 15.33
CA ALA A 270 2.06 -32.16 14.69
C ALA A 270 0.72 -32.88 14.69
N GLY A 271 0.39 -33.50 13.56
CA GLY A 271 -0.83 -34.27 13.42
C GLY A 271 -0.76 -35.61 14.14
N ASP A 272 -1.90 -36.27 14.25
CA ASP A 272 -2.09 -37.55 14.96
C ASP A 272 -2.02 -38.74 13.98
N ALA A 273 -2.56 -39.89 14.40
CA ALA A 273 -2.60 -41.09 13.56
C ALA A 273 -3.54 -40.96 12.35
N GLU A 274 -4.58 -40.13 12.43
CA GLU A 274 -5.54 -39.90 11.34
C GLU A 274 -4.98 -38.92 10.31
N GLU A 275 -4.28 -37.89 10.78
CA GLU A 275 -3.63 -36.88 9.94
C GLU A 275 -2.13 -36.84 10.20
N PRO A 276 -1.34 -37.80 9.68
CA PRO A 276 0.08 -37.95 9.99
C PRO A 276 0.97 -36.94 9.24
N TYR A 277 0.66 -35.65 9.40
CA TYR A 277 1.30 -34.53 8.71
C TYR A 277 1.81 -33.46 9.69
N LEU A 278 2.68 -32.59 9.18
CA LEU A 278 3.01 -31.35 9.83
C LEU A 278 1.88 -30.36 9.57
N ILE A 279 1.05 -30.14 10.59
CA ILE A 279 -0.15 -29.31 10.47
C ILE A 279 0.23 -27.84 10.40
N GLN A 280 1.15 -27.43 11.28
CA GLN A 280 1.52 -26.04 11.46
C GLN A 280 3.02 -25.89 11.79
N ILE A 281 3.65 -24.83 11.29
CA ILE A 281 5.04 -24.49 11.61
C ILE A 281 5.23 -22.97 11.81
N THR A 282 5.95 -22.60 12.86
CA THR A 282 6.49 -21.27 13.14
C THR A 282 8.01 -21.41 13.19
N LEU A 283 8.70 -20.54 12.47
CA LEU A 283 10.15 -20.47 12.43
C LEU A 283 10.66 -19.48 13.48
N VAL A 284 11.64 -19.91 14.27
CA VAL A 284 12.24 -19.12 15.35
C VAL A 284 13.62 -18.65 14.91
N TRP A 285 13.83 -17.34 14.89
CA TRP A 285 15.01 -16.68 14.37
C TRP A 285 15.74 -15.92 15.48
N GLU A 286 17.06 -15.97 15.47
CA GLU A 286 17.94 -15.24 16.38
C GLU A 286 18.88 -14.35 15.57
N LEU A 287 19.25 -13.21 16.11
CA LEU A 287 20.22 -12.32 15.50
C LEU A 287 21.63 -12.94 15.49
N LEU A 288 22.40 -12.76 14.40
CA LEU A 288 23.78 -13.24 14.30
C LEU A 288 24.73 -12.36 15.13
N PRO A 289 25.48 -12.91 16.11
CA PRO A 289 26.37 -12.14 16.98
C PRO A 289 27.47 -11.35 16.26
N SER A 290 28.09 -11.92 15.21
CA SER A 290 29.16 -11.24 14.44
C SER A 290 28.69 -10.01 13.66
N ARG A 291 27.37 -9.78 13.60
CA ARG A 291 26.77 -8.58 12.99
C ARG A 291 26.11 -7.65 14.02
N ALA A 292 26.07 -8.03 15.30
CA ALA A 292 25.45 -7.25 16.37
C ALA A 292 26.23 -5.95 16.70
N ASP A 293 27.54 -5.90 16.39
CA ASP A 293 28.42 -4.88 16.98
C ASP A 293 28.67 -3.61 16.14
N SER A 294 28.19 -3.45 14.90
CA SER A 294 28.43 -2.16 14.19
C SER A 294 27.46 -1.72 13.09
N ALA A 295 26.50 -2.54 12.65
CA ALA A 295 25.47 -2.11 11.68
C ALA A 295 24.03 -2.42 12.14
N LEU A 296 23.84 -3.42 13.00
CA LEU A 296 22.52 -3.81 13.52
C LEU A 296 22.15 -3.17 14.86
N ALA A 297 23.11 -2.65 15.64
CA ALA A 297 22.80 -1.69 16.70
C ALA A 297 22.12 -0.44 16.09
N ALA A 298 22.63 0.03 14.95
CA ALA A 298 22.02 1.09 14.16
C ALA A 298 20.67 0.67 13.55
N GLU A 299 20.42 -0.62 13.28
CA GLU A 299 19.13 -1.12 12.79
C GLU A 299 18.10 -1.31 13.92
N ALA A 300 18.49 -1.74 15.11
CA ALA A 300 17.64 -1.73 16.30
C ALA A 300 17.23 -0.29 16.65
N GLU A 301 18.12 0.67 16.42
CA GLU A 301 17.87 2.10 16.51
C GLU A 301 17.05 2.63 15.32
N ALA A 302 17.22 2.08 14.10
CA ALA A 302 16.38 2.39 12.93
C ALA A 302 14.94 1.87 13.08
N ARG A 303 14.73 0.71 13.71
CA ARG A 303 13.40 0.22 14.09
C ARG A 303 12.77 1.10 15.18
N ARG A 304 13.55 1.61 16.13
CA ARG A 304 13.11 2.67 17.06
C ARG A 304 12.78 3.98 16.34
N ALA A 305 13.45 4.28 15.23
CA ALA A 305 13.32 5.51 14.44
C ALA A 305 12.36 5.42 13.22
N GLY A 306 11.55 4.36 13.11
CA GLY A 306 10.45 4.26 12.15
C GLY A 306 10.79 3.77 10.74
N TRP A 307 11.93 3.10 10.54
CA TRP A 307 12.31 2.49 9.25
C TRP A 307 11.61 1.13 9.02
N LYS A 308 11.18 0.86 7.78
CA LYS A 308 10.48 -0.34 7.28
C LYS A 308 11.29 -1.02 6.17
N CYS A 309 11.26 -2.35 6.08
CA CYS A 309 11.96 -3.07 5.02
C CYS A 309 11.11 -3.20 3.74
N ILE A 310 11.77 -3.27 2.58
CA ILE A 310 11.14 -3.75 1.33
C ILE A 310 11.43 -5.24 1.19
N TYR A 311 10.40 -6.07 1.18
CA TYR A 311 10.54 -7.53 1.08
C TYR A 311 11.27 -7.92 -0.22
N GLY A 312 12.36 -8.68 -0.10
CA GLY A 312 13.17 -9.15 -1.23
C GLY A 312 14.36 -8.27 -1.62
N LEU A 313 14.62 -7.16 -0.93
CA LEU A 313 15.75 -6.26 -1.19
C LEU A 313 16.59 -6.02 0.08
N ASP A 314 17.86 -5.65 -0.09
CA ASP A 314 18.79 -5.23 0.98
C ASP A 314 18.58 -3.76 1.43
N SER A 315 17.37 -3.24 1.26
CA SER A 315 17.03 -1.83 1.45
C SER A 315 15.94 -1.64 2.50
N VAL A 316 16.09 -0.59 3.32
CA VAL A 316 15.05 -0.12 4.25
C VAL A 316 14.60 1.28 3.87
N ILE A 317 13.30 1.57 4.07
CA ILE A 317 12.65 2.84 3.78
C ILE A 317 11.99 3.41 5.04
N ARG A 318 12.07 4.72 5.26
CA ARG A 318 11.20 5.41 6.24
C ARG A 318 10.62 6.65 5.64
N ILE A 319 9.62 7.24 6.31
CA ILE A 319 9.32 8.65 6.10
C ILE A 319 10.14 9.43 7.13
N GLY A 320 11.03 10.30 6.65
CA GLY A 320 11.89 11.15 7.47
C GLY A 320 11.06 11.98 8.45
N PRO A 321 11.38 11.96 9.76
CA PRO A 321 10.56 12.61 10.78
C PRO A 321 10.51 14.14 10.67
N THR A 322 11.48 14.76 9.98
CA THR A 322 11.56 16.21 9.79
C THR A 322 11.09 16.67 8.41
N THR A 323 11.16 15.82 7.38
CA THR A 323 10.92 16.23 5.99
C THR A 323 9.60 15.72 5.43
N SER A 324 8.96 14.75 6.09
CA SER A 324 7.82 14.00 5.53
C SER A 324 8.15 13.30 4.19
N GLN A 325 9.45 13.13 3.86
CA GLN A 325 9.92 12.52 2.62
C GLN A 325 10.33 11.04 2.82
N PRO A 326 10.22 10.17 1.81
CA PRO A 326 10.79 8.83 1.87
C PRO A 326 12.32 8.90 1.91
N GLU A 327 12.93 8.26 2.89
CA GLU A 327 14.37 8.04 2.98
C GLU A 327 14.64 6.55 2.72
N CYS A 328 15.62 6.23 1.86
CA CYS A 328 16.07 4.87 1.58
C CYS A 328 17.51 4.67 2.07
N LEU A 329 17.79 3.51 2.66
CA LEU A 329 19.14 3.11 3.09
C LEU A 329 19.45 1.72 2.52
N THR A 330 20.56 1.58 1.78
CA THR A 330 21.08 0.30 1.30
C THR A 330 22.19 -0.21 2.21
N LEU A 331 22.16 -1.51 2.55
CA LEU A 331 23.03 -2.09 3.58
C LEU A 331 24.45 -2.47 3.12
N ALA A 332 24.78 -2.36 1.83
CA ALA A 332 26.13 -2.58 1.34
C ALA A 332 26.92 -1.26 1.36
N GLY A 333 27.86 -1.10 2.29
CA GLY A 333 28.75 0.07 2.39
C GLY A 333 29.73 0.25 1.21
N SER A 334 29.42 -0.25 0.02
CA SER A 334 30.14 0.03 -1.22
C SER A 334 29.38 1.08 -2.03
N ASN A 335 30.03 2.20 -2.35
CA ASN A 335 29.50 3.29 -3.20
C ASN A 335 29.29 2.89 -4.68
N THR A 336 29.16 1.60 -4.98
CA THR A 336 28.96 1.07 -6.33
C THR A 336 27.89 -0.02 -6.30
N CYS A 337 26.71 0.29 -6.85
CA CYS A 337 25.67 -0.70 -7.08
C CYS A 337 26.18 -1.77 -8.07
N LEU A 338 26.45 -2.98 -7.58
CA LEU A 338 26.78 -4.12 -8.42
C LEU A 338 25.52 -4.60 -9.15
N THR A 339 25.50 -4.28 -10.45
CA THR A 339 25.02 -5.05 -11.61
C THR A 339 23.60 -5.64 -11.61
N GLY A 340 22.80 -5.18 -12.57
CA GLY A 340 21.68 -5.94 -13.16
C GLY A 340 20.30 -5.47 -12.74
N ASP A 341 19.82 -5.94 -11.60
CA ASP A 341 18.37 -5.96 -11.31
C ASP A 341 17.87 -4.71 -10.57
N CYS A 342 18.71 -4.01 -9.79
CA CYS A 342 18.33 -2.74 -9.17
C CYS A 342 18.17 -1.58 -10.17
N ARG A 343 18.80 -1.65 -11.35
CA ARG A 343 18.69 -0.60 -12.38
C ARG A 343 17.30 -0.49 -13.00
N ARG A 344 16.52 -1.58 -13.01
CA ARG A 344 15.21 -1.62 -13.68
C ARG A 344 14.03 -1.25 -12.79
N MET A 345 14.19 -1.27 -11.46
CA MET A 345 13.08 -1.01 -10.53
C MET A 345 13.19 0.27 -9.68
N LEU A 346 14.39 0.82 -9.44
CA LEU A 346 14.54 1.90 -8.43
C LEU A 346 15.46 3.08 -8.80
N GLY A 347 16.06 3.11 -10.00
CA GLY A 347 16.68 4.33 -10.55
C GLY A 347 17.67 5.10 -9.65
N CYS A 348 18.48 4.42 -8.83
CA CYS A 348 19.54 5.08 -8.06
C CYS A 348 20.82 5.24 -8.91
N ALA A 349 21.37 6.46 -9.01
CA ALA A 349 22.68 6.74 -9.60
C ALA A 349 23.61 7.39 -8.57
N ALA A 350 24.91 7.05 -8.62
CA ALA A 350 25.94 7.68 -7.80
C ALA A 350 26.24 9.11 -8.31
N VAL A 351 26.30 10.08 -7.39
CA VAL A 351 26.76 11.44 -7.70
C VAL A 351 28.28 11.39 -7.88
N GLY A 352 28.76 11.90 -9.02
CA GLY A 352 30.19 11.95 -9.34
C GLY A 352 30.99 12.70 -8.27
N SER A 353 32.16 12.14 -7.92
CA SER A 353 33.11 12.72 -6.98
C SER A 353 33.73 14.02 -7.51
N GLY A 354 33.22 15.17 -7.06
CA GLY A 354 33.94 16.44 -7.08
C GLY A 354 34.88 16.55 -5.86
N PRO A 355 36.00 17.31 -5.94
CA PRO A 355 37.03 17.30 -4.92
C PRO A 355 36.52 17.90 -3.60
N ALA A 356 36.77 17.18 -2.50
CA ALA A 356 36.41 17.61 -1.16
C ALA A 356 37.10 18.93 -0.80
N LEU A 357 36.32 19.91 -0.37
CA LEU A 357 36.82 21.12 0.28
C LEU A 357 37.49 20.70 1.61
N GLN A 358 38.82 20.69 1.65
CA GLN A 358 39.59 20.44 2.87
C GLN A 358 39.55 21.67 3.77
N LEU A 359 38.95 21.54 4.96
CA LEU A 359 39.28 22.39 6.10
C LEU A 359 40.39 21.71 6.92
N PRO A 360 41.46 22.42 7.30
CA PRO A 360 42.58 21.81 8.03
C PRO A 360 42.23 21.63 9.51
N GLY A 361 42.31 20.40 10.03
CA GLY A 361 42.50 20.18 11.48
C GLY A 361 41.69 19.09 12.19
N GLN A 362 40.78 18.34 11.55
CA GLN A 362 40.07 17.25 12.25
C GLN A 362 40.24 15.90 11.56
N ARG A 363 40.87 14.94 12.26
CA ARG A 363 40.77 13.51 11.97
C ARG A 363 39.53 12.97 12.67
N LEU A 364 38.54 12.47 11.92
CA LEU A 364 37.48 11.61 12.45
C LEU A 364 37.68 10.18 11.93
N PRO A 365 37.71 9.15 12.80
CA PRO A 365 37.51 7.77 12.40
C PRO A 365 35.99 7.48 12.41
N GLY A 366 35.40 7.35 11.22
CA GLY A 366 33.99 7.00 11.08
C GLY A 366 33.52 7.16 9.64
N GLN A 367 33.04 6.08 9.03
CA GLN A 367 32.39 6.11 7.73
C GLN A 367 31.14 6.99 7.81
N VAL A 368 31.11 8.06 7.01
CA VAL A 368 29.93 8.91 6.84
C VAL A 368 28.95 8.19 5.92
N PHE A 369 27.78 7.82 6.42
CA PHE A 369 26.69 7.27 5.62
C PHE A 369 26.15 8.36 4.69
N GLY A 370 26.27 8.17 3.37
CA GLY A 370 25.75 9.11 2.38
C GLY A 370 24.23 9.03 2.22
N ARG A 371 23.54 10.18 2.24
CA ARG A 371 22.16 10.30 1.74
C ARG A 371 22.16 10.08 0.23
N VAL A 372 21.36 9.14 -0.26
CA VAL A 372 21.15 8.94 -1.69
C VAL A 372 19.83 9.61 -2.08
N GLY A 373 19.91 10.68 -2.87
CA GLY A 373 18.75 11.28 -3.54
C GLY A 373 18.52 10.64 -4.92
N CYS A 374 17.26 10.58 -5.36
CA CYS A 374 16.94 10.22 -6.75
C CYS A 374 17.38 11.37 -7.66
N VAL A 375 18.33 11.13 -8.59
CA VAL A 375 18.76 12.14 -9.57
C VAL A 375 18.58 11.56 -10.97
N GLY A 376 17.90 12.31 -11.84
CA GLY A 376 17.82 12.01 -13.27
C GLY A 376 19.19 12.13 -13.92
N SER A 377 19.60 11.10 -14.66
CA SER A 377 20.82 11.14 -15.48
C SER A 377 20.63 12.11 -16.64
N ALA A 378 21.43 13.18 -16.67
CA ALA A 378 21.51 14.10 -17.81
C ALA A 378 22.44 13.51 -18.89
N ASN A 379 21.88 13.05 -20.02
CA ASN A 379 22.61 12.95 -21.28
C ASN A 379 21.82 13.70 -22.38
N PRO A 380 22.31 14.83 -22.92
CA PRO A 380 21.52 15.70 -23.80
C PRO A 380 21.36 15.27 -25.26
N ASN A 381 21.96 14.17 -25.73
CA ASN A 381 22.29 14.04 -27.16
C ASN A 381 21.60 12.92 -27.98
N THR A 382 20.44 12.38 -27.59
CA THR A 382 19.69 11.47 -28.48
C THR A 382 18.21 11.81 -28.52
N SER A 383 17.75 12.23 -29.68
CA SER A 383 16.36 12.62 -29.98
C SER A 383 15.47 11.41 -30.30
N LYS A 384 14.21 11.53 -29.85
CA LYS A 384 12.97 10.83 -30.26
C LYS A 384 12.54 9.47 -29.67
N ASP A 385 13.40 8.63 -29.09
CA ASP A 385 12.94 7.33 -28.52
C ASP A 385 13.10 7.19 -26.98
N TYR A 386 13.20 8.29 -26.25
CA TYR A 386 13.32 8.28 -24.78
C TYR A 386 11.95 8.21 -24.09
N GLN A 387 11.19 7.15 -24.33
CA GLN A 387 10.10 6.74 -23.44
C GLN A 387 10.55 5.50 -22.66
N ASP A 388 10.17 5.43 -21.38
CA ASP A 388 10.16 4.21 -20.54
C ASP A 388 11.26 4.00 -19.46
N SER A 389 12.16 4.95 -19.18
CA SER A 389 13.04 4.84 -17.98
C SER A 389 12.68 5.75 -16.80
N THR A 390 11.78 6.73 -16.99
CA THR A 390 11.42 7.76 -15.99
C THR A 390 10.11 7.48 -15.24
N GLN A 391 9.37 6.41 -15.56
CA GLN A 391 8.09 6.06 -14.94
C GLN A 391 8.21 5.24 -13.63
N THR A 392 9.40 4.80 -13.22
CA THR A 392 9.55 3.75 -12.21
C THR A 392 9.58 4.23 -10.75
N CYS A 393 10.00 5.48 -10.46
CA CYS A 393 9.90 6.05 -9.10
C CYS A 393 8.47 6.44 -8.67
N PRO A 394 7.62 7.03 -9.53
CA PRO A 394 6.21 7.27 -9.20
C PRO A 394 5.41 5.99 -8.93
N ARG A 395 5.74 4.86 -9.58
CA ARG A 395 5.10 3.55 -9.32
C ARG A 395 5.32 3.04 -7.89
N ALA A 396 6.48 3.33 -7.28
CA ALA A 396 6.74 3.00 -5.88
C ALA A 396 5.87 3.83 -4.92
N HIS A 397 5.54 5.08 -5.30
CA HIS A 397 4.60 5.93 -4.54
C HIS A 397 3.15 5.47 -4.69
N GLY A 398 2.70 5.01 -5.85
CA GLY A 398 1.36 4.41 -5.99
C GLY A 398 1.18 3.21 -5.05
N LEU A 399 2.18 2.33 -4.97
CA LEU A 399 2.20 1.20 -4.04
C LEU A 399 2.29 1.61 -2.55
N LEU A 400 2.94 2.75 -2.22
CA LEU A 400 3.04 3.30 -0.85
C LEU A 400 1.82 4.14 -0.45
N ALA A 401 1.16 4.82 -1.39
CA ALA A 401 -0.04 5.62 -1.18
C ALA A 401 -1.28 4.74 -0.97
N MET A 402 -1.29 3.53 -1.54
CA MET A 402 -2.36 2.55 -1.31
C MET A 402 -2.51 2.09 0.15
N ASN A 403 -1.55 2.37 1.06
CA ASN A 403 -1.56 1.82 2.42
C ASN A 403 -1.08 2.75 3.55
N LEU A 404 -0.94 4.07 3.32
CA LEU A 404 -0.56 5.02 4.38
C LEU A 404 -1.70 6.01 4.68
N PRO A 405 -2.27 6.02 5.91
CA PRO A 405 -3.33 6.94 6.30
C PRO A 405 -2.83 8.36 6.60
N ARG A 406 -1.67 8.75 6.06
CA ARG A 406 -1.14 10.11 6.25
C ARG A 406 -1.53 10.94 5.06
N THR A 407 -2.17 12.08 5.35
CA THR A 407 -2.24 13.19 4.41
C THR A 407 -0.84 13.50 3.89
N VAL A 408 -0.66 13.42 2.58
CA VAL A 408 0.56 13.75 1.88
C VAL A 408 0.49 15.23 1.54
N ASN A 409 1.46 16.00 2.04
CA ASN A 409 1.62 17.38 1.60
C ASN A 409 2.29 17.39 0.23
N ILE A 410 1.59 17.89 -0.78
CA ILE A 410 2.15 18.15 -2.10
C ILE A 410 2.96 19.44 -2.00
N LEU A 411 4.28 19.29 -1.92
CA LEU A 411 5.23 20.40 -1.94
C LEU A 411 5.51 20.78 -3.39
N MET A 412 5.02 21.95 -3.82
CA MET A 412 5.25 22.46 -5.16
C MET A 412 5.84 23.86 -5.12
N ILE A 413 6.83 24.11 -5.99
CA ILE A 413 7.26 25.47 -6.31
C ILE A 413 6.73 25.85 -7.70
N THR A 414 6.12 27.01 -7.80
CA THR A 414 5.66 27.60 -9.05
C THR A 414 6.53 28.80 -9.39
N ILE A 415 7.29 28.71 -10.47
CA ILE A 415 8.21 29.74 -10.95
C ILE A 415 7.56 30.43 -12.14
N ILE A 416 7.23 31.69 -11.98
CA ILE A 416 6.65 32.56 -13.00
C ILE A 416 7.81 33.23 -13.73
N LEU A 417 8.03 32.83 -14.98
CA LEU A 417 9.13 33.32 -15.79
C LEU A 417 8.75 34.62 -16.52
N ASP A 418 9.63 35.60 -16.41
CA ASP A 418 9.70 36.75 -17.31
C ASP A 418 10.89 36.51 -18.27
N VAL A 419 10.58 36.27 -19.55
CA VAL A 419 11.59 36.01 -20.58
C VAL A 419 11.82 37.27 -21.39
N CYS A 420 12.92 37.96 -21.09
CA CYS A 420 13.29 39.22 -21.72
C CYS A 420 12.17 40.28 -21.66
N ASP A 421 11.86 40.71 -20.44
CA ASP A 421 10.85 41.74 -20.13
C ASP A 421 9.45 41.36 -20.61
N THR A 422 9.17 40.06 -20.62
CA THR A 422 7.92 39.45 -21.03
C THR A 422 7.50 38.43 -19.99
N GLY A 423 6.75 38.90 -19.01
CA GLY A 423 6.02 38.03 -18.10
C GLY A 423 4.86 37.31 -18.79
N PRO A 424 4.22 36.36 -18.09
CA PRO A 424 2.93 35.84 -18.50
C PRO A 424 1.89 36.96 -18.60
N SER A 425 0.91 36.78 -19.49
CA SER A 425 -0.16 37.76 -19.68
C SER A 425 -1.09 37.87 -18.46
N ASN A 426 -1.10 36.86 -17.59
CA ASN A 426 -1.85 36.86 -16.35
C ASN A 426 -1.03 37.45 -15.20
N PRO A 427 -1.60 38.34 -14.37
CA PRO A 427 -0.94 38.81 -13.17
C PRO A 427 -0.75 37.66 -12.17
N VAL A 428 0.25 37.80 -11.31
CA VAL A 428 0.61 36.80 -10.29
C VAL A 428 -0.57 36.49 -9.37
N SER A 429 -1.39 37.50 -9.05
CA SER A 429 -2.60 37.35 -8.25
C SER A 429 -3.61 36.36 -8.83
N ASP A 430 -3.70 36.27 -10.15
CA ASP A 430 -4.68 35.40 -10.80
C ASP A 430 -4.17 33.96 -10.86
N ILE A 431 -2.85 33.79 -11.00
CA ILE A 431 -2.18 32.49 -10.84
C ILE A 431 -2.34 32.01 -9.39
N GLU A 432 -2.16 32.90 -8.41
CA GLU A 432 -2.40 32.62 -6.99
C GLU A 432 -3.84 32.20 -6.71
N LEU A 433 -4.81 32.94 -7.26
CA LEU A 433 -6.23 32.61 -7.18
C LEU A 433 -6.49 31.19 -7.71
N SER A 434 -5.91 30.86 -8.87
CA SER A 434 -6.04 29.54 -9.51
C SER A 434 -5.39 28.41 -8.69
N LEU A 435 -4.31 28.68 -7.98
CA LEU A 435 -3.62 27.67 -7.18
C LEU A 435 -4.29 27.47 -5.81
N TYR A 436 -4.75 28.53 -5.14
CA TYR A 436 -5.10 28.46 -3.72
C TYR A 436 -6.52 28.90 -3.36
N ASP A 437 -7.02 29.98 -3.97
CA ASP A 437 -8.12 30.75 -3.39
C ASP A 437 -9.46 30.59 -4.15
N ASP A 438 -9.43 30.12 -5.40
CA ASP A 438 -10.62 29.79 -6.19
C ASP A 438 -11.34 28.54 -5.63
N PRO A 439 -12.68 28.46 -5.63
CA PRO A 439 -13.42 27.25 -5.23
C PRO A 439 -13.05 25.99 -6.04
N TYR A 440 -12.52 26.17 -7.24
CA TYR A 440 -12.01 25.13 -8.14
C TYR A 440 -10.49 25.17 -8.27
N SER A 441 -9.81 25.91 -7.39
CA SER A 441 -8.35 25.99 -7.34
C SER A 441 -7.70 24.62 -7.25
N LEU A 442 -6.42 24.52 -7.61
CA LEU A 442 -5.68 23.27 -7.50
C LEU A 442 -5.69 22.73 -6.05
N GLN A 443 -5.61 23.63 -5.06
CA GLN A 443 -5.76 23.30 -3.63
C GLN A 443 -7.13 22.71 -3.31
N ALA A 444 -8.22 23.40 -3.67
CA ALA A 444 -9.57 22.94 -3.40
C ALA A 444 -9.86 21.62 -4.13
N TYR A 445 -9.40 21.52 -5.38
CA TYR A 445 -9.52 20.34 -6.23
C TYR A 445 -8.88 19.11 -5.58
N TRP A 446 -7.56 19.16 -5.30
CA TRP A 446 -6.85 18.00 -4.74
C TRP A 446 -7.30 17.65 -3.32
N SER A 447 -7.61 18.65 -2.48
CA SER A 447 -8.18 18.38 -1.15
C SER A 447 -9.52 17.64 -1.26
N THR A 448 -10.39 18.07 -2.18
CA THR A 448 -11.73 17.49 -2.35
C THR A 448 -11.66 16.09 -2.95
N ILE A 449 -10.99 15.93 -4.08
CA ILE A 449 -10.92 14.66 -4.82
C ILE A 449 -10.19 13.59 -4.03
N SER A 450 -9.09 13.94 -3.36
CA SER A 450 -8.36 13.00 -2.51
C SER A 450 -9.03 12.81 -1.15
N GLY A 451 -10.19 13.44 -0.90
CA GLY A 451 -10.90 13.54 0.38
C GLY A 451 -10.03 13.97 1.58
N GLY A 452 -8.96 14.72 1.34
CA GLY A 452 -7.98 15.15 2.33
C GLY A 452 -6.73 14.26 2.48
N GLN A 453 -6.52 13.28 1.59
CA GLN A 453 -5.29 12.48 1.57
C GLN A 453 -4.13 13.19 0.86
N ALA A 454 -4.43 14.13 -0.03
CA ALA A 454 -3.46 15.02 -0.65
C ALA A 454 -3.81 16.44 -0.26
N VAL A 455 -2.85 17.14 0.34
CA VAL A 455 -2.99 18.55 0.71
C VAL A 455 -1.95 19.34 -0.04
N PHE A 456 -2.42 20.24 -0.89
CA PHE A 456 -1.63 21.30 -1.48
C PHE A 456 -2.10 22.61 -0.86
N ASN A 457 -1.19 23.39 -0.29
CA ASN A 457 -1.56 24.67 0.31
C ASN A 457 -0.45 25.70 0.21
N ARG A 458 -0.84 26.97 0.38
CA ARG A 458 0.02 28.15 0.32
C ARG A 458 1.15 28.16 1.37
N ASN A 459 1.02 27.43 2.48
CA ASN A 459 2.03 27.42 3.54
C ASN A 459 3.19 26.47 3.23
N THR A 460 2.97 25.47 2.37
CA THR A 460 3.98 24.46 2.03
C THR A 460 4.49 24.59 0.59
N SER A 461 3.86 25.45 -0.19
CA SER A 461 4.15 25.66 -1.60
C SER A 461 4.48 27.13 -1.87
N LEU A 462 5.30 27.39 -2.87
CA LEU A 462 5.90 28.70 -3.09
C LEU A 462 5.64 29.19 -4.50
N ILE A 463 5.36 30.49 -4.65
CA ILE A 463 5.36 31.16 -5.95
C ILE A 463 6.55 32.12 -6.02
N LYS A 464 7.31 32.09 -7.11
CA LYS A 464 8.42 33.00 -7.37
C LYS A 464 8.41 33.56 -8.77
N ASN A 465 8.52 34.89 -8.87
CA ASN A 465 8.76 35.56 -10.14
C ASN A 465 10.26 35.57 -10.43
N VAL A 466 10.64 35.16 -11.64
CA VAL A 466 12.03 35.05 -12.05
C VAL A 466 12.20 35.73 -13.40
N LYS A 467 13.09 36.72 -13.45
CA LYS A 467 13.42 37.45 -14.68
C LYS A 467 14.66 36.87 -15.34
N LEU A 468 14.51 36.41 -16.57
CA LEU A 468 15.60 35.89 -17.38
C LEU A 468 16.27 37.02 -18.19
N PRO A 469 17.61 37.02 -18.30
CA PRO A 469 18.33 38.12 -18.94
C PRO A 469 18.19 38.11 -20.48
N CYS A 470 17.74 39.23 -21.06
CA CYS A 470 17.60 39.43 -22.51
C CYS A 470 18.86 39.13 -23.33
N ARG A 471 20.05 39.36 -22.76
CA ARG A 471 21.33 39.07 -23.44
C ARG A 471 21.56 37.58 -23.72
N ARG A 472 20.82 36.69 -23.04
CA ARG A 472 20.96 35.24 -23.14
C ARG A 472 19.72 34.56 -23.72
N PHE A 473 18.54 35.13 -23.48
CA PHE A 473 17.27 34.55 -23.89
C PHE A 473 16.47 35.54 -24.72
N SER A 474 15.91 35.05 -25.83
CA SER A 474 15.08 35.83 -26.75
C SER A 474 13.61 35.43 -26.63
N ARG A 475 12.70 36.39 -26.83
CA ARG A 475 11.26 36.16 -26.97
C ARG A 475 10.89 35.42 -28.26
N SER A 476 11.81 35.35 -29.22
CA SER A 476 11.60 34.70 -30.51
C SER A 476 11.97 33.21 -30.52
N VAL A 477 12.48 32.65 -29.42
CA VAL A 477 12.93 31.25 -29.37
C VAL A 477 12.20 30.52 -28.26
N CYS A 478 11.55 29.41 -28.60
CA CYS A 478 10.91 28.53 -27.63
C CYS A 478 11.90 27.52 -27.06
N ASP A 479 12.78 27.97 -26.15
CA ASP A 479 13.80 27.11 -25.52
C ASP A 479 13.56 26.97 -24.02
N PHE A 480 12.44 26.33 -23.70
CA PHE A 480 12.04 26.03 -22.33
C PHE A 480 13.15 25.32 -21.53
N TRP A 481 13.86 24.38 -22.18
CA TRP A 481 14.90 23.59 -21.55
C TRP A 481 16.07 24.45 -21.06
N SER A 482 16.52 25.39 -21.89
CA SER A 482 17.56 26.33 -21.49
C SER A 482 17.09 27.30 -20.41
N TRP A 483 15.80 27.66 -20.39
CA TRP A 483 15.23 28.49 -19.32
C TRP A 483 15.24 27.78 -17.99
N VAL A 484 14.68 26.56 -17.92
CA VAL A 484 14.67 25.74 -16.70
C VAL A 484 16.09 25.46 -16.23
N SER A 485 16.96 25.01 -17.13
CA SER A 485 18.37 24.72 -16.78
C SER A 485 19.09 25.95 -16.24
N TYR A 486 18.77 27.15 -16.75
CA TYR A 486 19.32 28.39 -16.23
C TYR A 486 18.78 28.74 -14.85
N VAL A 487 17.48 28.57 -14.60
CA VAL A 487 16.91 28.79 -13.27
C VAL A 487 17.50 27.80 -12.26
N ASP A 488 17.61 26.53 -12.61
CA ASP A 488 18.24 25.50 -11.76
C ASP A 488 19.69 25.86 -11.43
N ALA A 489 20.48 26.28 -12.43
CA ALA A 489 21.89 26.64 -12.23
C ALA A 489 22.10 27.97 -11.49
N ASN A 490 21.09 28.85 -11.43
CA ASN A 490 21.20 30.21 -10.88
C ASN A 490 20.17 30.50 -9.79
N ALA A 491 19.55 29.47 -9.19
CA ALA A 491 18.42 29.62 -8.27
C ALA A 491 18.67 30.65 -7.17
N ALA A 492 19.80 30.54 -6.47
CA ALA A 492 20.18 31.46 -5.39
C ALA A 492 20.31 32.92 -5.87
N ALA A 493 20.95 33.14 -7.03
CA ALA A 493 21.11 34.48 -7.61
C ALA A 493 19.79 35.09 -8.09
N LEU A 494 18.81 34.23 -8.43
CA LEU A 494 17.47 34.62 -8.86
C LEU A 494 16.48 34.73 -7.68
N GLY A 495 16.93 34.56 -6.43
CA GLY A 495 16.06 34.60 -5.24
C GLY A 495 15.09 33.41 -5.14
N VAL A 496 15.39 32.33 -5.86
CA VAL A 496 14.66 31.06 -5.80
C VAL A 496 15.33 30.18 -4.74
N PRO A 497 14.58 29.58 -3.79
CA PRO A 497 15.17 28.64 -2.84
C PRO A 497 15.77 27.44 -3.57
N GLU A 498 16.62 26.66 -2.89
CA GLU A 498 17.16 25.46 -3.50
C GLU A 498 16.02 24.53 -3.99
N LEU A 499 15.99 24.28 -5.30
CA LEU A 499 14.98 23.45 -5.94
C LEU A 499 15.08 21.97 -5.52
N SER A 500 16.18 21.58 -4.87
CA SER A 500 16.32 20.30 -4.16
C SER A 500 15.28 20.13 -3.05
N SER A 501 14.77 21.23 -2.49
CA SER A 501 13.69 21.24 -1.49
C SER A 501 12.31 20.94 -2.08
N TYR A 502 12.19 21.03 -3.41
CA TYR A 502 11.01 20.69 -4.20
C TYR A 502 11.38 19.60 -5.22
N PRO A 503 11.75 18.38 -4.76
CA PRO A 503 12.32 17.38 -5.64
C PRO A 503 11.32 16.75 -6.62
N TRP A 504 10.01 16.91 -6.38
CA TRP A 504 8.97 16.19 -7.12
C TRP A 504 8.04 17.07 -7.97
N HIS A 505 7.84 18.34 -7.60
CA HIS A 505 6.88 19.22 -8.27
C HIS A 505 7.45 20.63 -8.45
N ARG A 506 7.90 20.93 -9.67
CA ARG A 506 8.43 22.23 -10.08
C ARG A 506 7.64 22.72 -11.29
N THR A 507 6.80 23.71 -11.11
CA THR A 507 5.96 24.23 -12.20
C THR A 507 6.50 25.56 -12.68
N PHE A 508 6.75 25.67 -13.98
CA PHE A 508 7.18 26.89 -14.64
C PHE A 508 6.01 27.47 -15.42
N VAL A 509 5.57 28.66 -15.03
CA VAL A 509 4.58 29.43 -15.77
C VAL A 509 5.31 30.40 -16.68
N VAL A 510 5.15 30.26 -17.99
CA VAL A 510 5.96 31.01 -18.98
C VAL A 510 5.15 32.08 -19.71
N PRO A 511 5.78 33.06 -20.38
CA PRO A 511 5.05 33.93 -21.29
C PRO A 511 4.49 33.18 -22.50
N LYS A 512 3.37 33.68 -23.04
CA LYS A 512 2.91 33.30 -24.38
C LYS A 512 3.84 33.91 -25.42
N LEU A 513 4.62 33.08 -26.10
CA LEU A 513 5.47 33.49 -27.21
C LEU A 513 4.87 33.01 -28.54
N THR A 514 5.00 33.80 -29.60
CA THR A 514 4.44 33.46 -30.93
C THR A 514 4.99 32.16 -31.50
N ASN A 515 6.20 31.77 -31.10
CA ASN A 515 6.90 30.59 -31.60
C ASN A 515 6.76 29.37 -30.66
N CYS A 516 5.94 29.48 -29.61
CA CYS A 516 5.61 28.38 -28.69
C CYS A 516 4.15 27.93 -28.90
N SER A 517 3.94 26.86 -29.66
CA SER A 517 2.60 26.28 -29.88
C SER A 517 2.05 25.58 -28.65
N ASP A 518 2.94 24.94 -27.88
CA ASP A 518 2.55 24.06 -26.77
C ASP A 518 2.03 24.87 -25.58
N ILE A 519 0.93 24.36 -25.02
CA ILE A 519 0.21 25.03 -23.93
C ILE A 519 0.66 24.51 -22.55
N GLY A 520 1.17 23.29 -22.51
CA GLY A 520 1.62 22.58 -21.32
C GLY A 520 2.56 21.44 -21.72
N PHE A 521 3.45 21.07 -20.81
CA PHE A 521 4.31 19.90 -20.95
C PHE A 521 4.85 19.47 -19.59
N SER A 522 5.05 18.17 -19.41
CA SER A 522 5.60 17.62 -18.17
C SER A 522 6.74 16.66 -18.45
N TRP A 523 7.81 16.79 -17.68
CA TRP A 523 8.99 15.93 -17.75
C TRP A 523 9.58 15.74 -16.36
N GLY A 524 9.68 14.48 -15.93
CA GLY A 524 10.23 14.13 -14.62
C GLY A 524 9.46 14.82 -13.49
N ASN A 525 10.13 15.72 -12.79
CA ASN A 525 9.59 16.51 -11.68
C ASN A 525 9.22 17.95 -12.07
N THR A 526 9.29 18.27 -13.36
CA THR A 526 9.15 19.63 -13.87
C THR A 526 7.97 19.70 -14.82
N VAL A 527 7.20 20.77 -14.68
CA VAL A 527 6.02 21.10 -15.45
C VAL A 527 6.21 22.46 -16.08
N TYR A 528 5.75 22.59 -17.31
CA TYR A 528 5.61 23.82 -18.05
C TYR A 528 4.12 24.10 -18.25
N VAL A 529 3.69 25.33 -17.98
CA VAL A 529 2.35 25.81 -18.31
C VAL A 529 2.46 27.18 -18.96
N ARG A 530 1.77 27.38 -20.08
CA ARG A 530 1.75 28.67 -20.76
C ARG A 530 0.92 29.68 -19.96
N GLY A 531 1.47 30.86 -19.78
CA GLY A 531 0.98 31.85 -18.84
C GLY A 531 -0.39 32.41 -19.15
N ASP A 532 -0.80 32.49 -20.43
CA ASP A 532 -2.14 32.92 -20.83
C ASP A 532 -3.25 31.95 -20.43
N ILE A 533 -2.89 30.70 -20.15
CA ILE A 533 -3.79 29.64 -19.69
C ILE A 533 -3.45 29.15 -18.29
N ALA A 534 -2.63 29.89 -17.55
CA ALA A 534 -2.26 29.57 -16.17
C ALA A 534 -3.21 30.23 -15.15
N SER A 535 -4.36 30.76 -15.59
CA SER A 535 -5.28 31.54 -14.77
C SER A 535 -6.74 31.17 -15.05
N SER A 536 -7.54 31.06 -13.99
CA SER A 536 -9.00 30.93 -14.06
C SER A 536 -9.73 32.23 -14.42
N ALA A 537 -9.05 33.39 -14.37
CA ALA A 537 -9.68 34.70 -14.58
C ALA A 537 -10.04 35.00 -16.05
N ILE A 538 -9.31 34.41 -17.01
CA ILE A 538 -9.52 34.69 -18.46
C ILE A 538 -10.58 33.78 -19.08
N SER A 539 -10.67 32.52 -18.63
CA SER A 539 -11.81 31.64 -18.92
C SER A 539 -11.98 30.72 -17.72
N PRO A 540 -13.09 30.85 -16.97
CA PRO A 540 -13.34 30.00 -15.82
C PRO A 540 -13.26 28.51 -16.19
N ASN A 541 -13.69 28.16 -17.40
CA ASN A 541 -13.96 26.77 -17.76
C ASN A 541 -12.76 25.99 -18.28
N ASP A 542 -11.74 26.60 -18.90
CA ASP A 542 -10.81 25.85 -19.76
C ASP A 542 -9.41 25.58 -19.17
N TYR A 543 -8.92 26.42 -18.25
CA TYR A 543 -7.46 26.62 -18.12
C TYR A 543 -6.80 26.00 -16.89
N LEU A 544 -7.54 25.80 -15.79
CA LEU A 544 -7.08 24.97 -14.66
C LEU A 544 -6.82 23.52 -15.05
N ASN A 545 -7.38 23.07 -16.18
CA ASN A 545 -7.14 21.74 -16.71
C ASN A 545 -5.66 21.49 -16.97
N VAL A 546 -4.95 22.44 -17.57
CA VAL A 546 -3.54 22.23 -17.94
C VAL A 546 -2.67 22.06 -16.69
N PHE A 547 -2.91 22.81 -15.61
CA PHE A 547 -2.25 22.53 -14.34
C PHE A 547 -2.52 21.12 -13.82
N LYS A 548 -3.79 20.69 -13.82
CA LYS A 548 -4.18 19.35 -13.34
C LYS A 548 -3.59 18.24 -14.21
N HIS A 549 -3.54 18.46 -15.52
CA HIS A 549 -2.98 17.57 -16.51
C HIS A 549 -1.47 17.43 -16.32
N GLU A 550 -0.73 18.54 -16.42
CA GLU A 550 0.72 18.51 -16.41
C GLU A 550 1.29 18.13 -15.05
N VAL A 551 0.68 18.59 -13.96
CA VAL A 551 1.08 18.14 -12.61
C VAL A 551 0.63 16.72 -12.34
N GLY A 552 -0.46 16.25 -12.97
CA GLY A 552 -0.86 14.84 -12.97
C GLY A 552 0.27 13.93 -13.46
N HIS A 553 1.01 14.33 -14.50
CA HIS A 553 2.21 13.60 -14.92
C HIS A 553 3.33 13.58 -13.86
N ASN A 554 3.54 14.64 -13.08
CA ASN A 554 4.48 14.60 -11.95
C ASN A 554 3.99 13.69 -10.81
N LEU A 555 2.69 13.44 -10.72
CA LEU A 555 2.10 12.45 -9.81
C LEU A 555 2.16 11.01 -10.38
N GLY A 556 2.73 10.84 -11.58
CA GLY A 556 2.89 9.55 -12.25
C GLY A 556 1.71 9.12 -13.11
N LEU A 557 0.71 9.99 -13.32
CA LEU A 557 -0.41 9.70 -14.22
C LEU A 557 0.06 9.73 -15.68
N SER A 558 -0.52 8.87 -16.50
CA SER A 558 -0.37 8.96 -17.97
C SER A 558 -1.65 9.54 -18.57
N HIS A 559 -1.72 9.67 -19.89
CA HIS A 559 -2.93 10.20 -20.52
C HIS A 559 -4.14 9.28 -20.30
N SER A 560 -5.33 9.87 -20.39
CA SER A 560 -6.59 9.12 -20.49
C SER A 560 -7.21 9.27 -21.88
N GLY A 561 -7.29 8.15 -22.59
CA GLY A 561 -7.65 8.09 -24.00
C GLY A 561 -8.98 7.43 -24.30
N ARG A 562 -9.35 7.45 -25.59
CA ARG A 562 -10.46 6.70 -26.18
C ARG A 562 -10.07 6.30 -27.61
N GLY A 563 -10.06 5.01 -27.90
CA GLY A 563 -9.51 4.50 -29.17
C GLY A 563 -8.05 4.97 -29.38
N ASP A 564 -7.76 5.49 -30.56
CA ASP A 564 -6.42 5.98 -30.92
C ASP A 564 -6.11 7.40 -30.40
N ASN A 565 -7.11 8.10 -29.82
CA ASN A 565 -6.90 9.42 -29.26
C ASN A 565 -6.44 9.31 -27.81
N ALA A 566 -5.18 9.62 -27.56
CA ALA A 566 -4.59 9.61 -26.20
C ALA A 566 -5.28 10.58 -25.23
N TYR A 567 -5.97 11.62 -25.72
CA TYR A 567 -6.74 12.58 -24.92
C TYR A 567 -8.25 12.38 -25.05
N GLY A 568 -8.69 11.27 -25.64
CA GLY A 568 -10.08 11.02 -26.00
C GLY A 568 -11.03 10.77 -24.82
N ASP A 569 -10.54 10.67 -23.59
CA ASP A 569 -11.38 10.55 -22.40
C ASP A 569 -11.80 11.94 -21.88
N GLY A 570 -13.02 12.34 -22.21
CA GLY A 570 -13.62 13.59 -21.72
C GLY A 570 -14.00 13.57 -20.23
N SER A 571 -13.76 12.48 -19.49
CA SER A 571 -14.09 12.35 -18.06
C SER A 571 -12.90 12.47 -17.10
N ASP A 572 -11.71 12.75 -17.63
CA ASP A 572 -10.46 12.84 -16.88
C ASP A 572 -9.62 14.05 -17.33
N PRO A 573 -9.02 14.84 -16.41
CA PRO A 573 -8.08 15.91 -16.77
C PRO A 573 -6.87 15.45 -17.59
N MET A 574 -6.40 14.20 -17.41
CA MET A 574 -5.37 13.55 -18.22
C MET A 574 -5.84 13.21 -19.64
N GLY A 575 -7.14 13.33 -19.90
CA GLY A 575 -7.71 13.40 -21.24
C GLY A 575 -7.97 14.86 -21.62
N TYR A 576 -9.24 15.22 -21.84
CA TYR A 576 -9.62 16.59 -22.21
C TYR A 576 -10.68 17.20 -21.29
N CYS A 577 -10.85 16.65 -20.09
CA CYS A 577 -11.88 17.14 -19.19
C CYS A 577 -11.43 18.36 -18.38
N GLN A 578 -12.11 19.49 -18.59
CA GLN A 578 -11.62 20.75 -18.05
C GLN A 578 -11.92 20.95 -16.55
N ARG A 579 -13.09 20.48 -16.12
CA ARG A 579 -13.60 20.64 -14.75
C ARG A 579 -14.23 19.34 -14.26
N CYS A 580 -13.42 18.31 -14.17
CA CYS A 580 -13.82 17.07 -13.52
C CYS A 580 -12.71 16.44 -12.68
N LEU A 581 -13.11 15.47 -11.89
CA LEU A 581 -12.24 14.56 -11.18
C LEU A 581 -11.44 13.69 -12.17
N TYR A 582 -10.27 13.22 -11.74
CA TYR A 582 -9.64 12.06 -12.36
C TYR A 582 -10.62 10.87 -12.40
N ASN A 583 -10.53 10.07 -13.45
CA ASN A 583 -11.29 8.85 -13.63
C ASN A 583 -10.92 7.82 -12.55
N ALA A 584 -11.75 6.79 -12.41
CA ALA A 584 -11.57 5.80 -11.37
C ALA A 584 -10.20 5.09 -11.40
N PRO A 585 -9.66 4.67 -12.56
CA PRO A 585 -8.29 4.14 -12.62
C PRO A 585 -7.21 5.08 -12.05
N HIS A 586 -7.17 6.35 -12.45
CA HIS A 586 -6.18 7.29 -11.93
C HIS A 586 -6.38 7.56 -10.44
N MET A 587 -7.63 7.60 -9.98
CA MET A 587 -7.96 7.71 -8.56
C MET A 587 -7.47 6.50 -7.75
N LEU A 588 -7.55 5.29 -8.31
CA LEU A 588 -6.98 4.08 -7.72
C LEU A 588 -5.44 4.13 -7.72
N GLN A 589 -4.83 4.58 -8.83
CA GLN A 589 -3.38 4.71 -8.97
C GLN A 589 -2.79 5.65 -7.90
N LEU A 590 -3.46 6.76 -7.62
CA LEU A 590 -3.06 7.74 -6.60
C LEU A 590 -3.40 7.31 -5.17
N GLY A 591 -4.13 6.21 -4.99
CA GLY A 591 -4.65 5.78 -3.69
C GLY A 591 -5.77 6.67 -3.14
N TRP A 592 -6.31 7.59 -3.95
CA TRP A 592 -7.39 8.51 -3.58
C TRP A 592 -8.76 7.83 -3.53
N SER A 593 -8.88 6.70 -4.24
CA SER A 593 -10.00 5.78 -4.19
C SER A 593 -9.52 4.35 -3.92
N THR A 594 -10.43 3.48 -3.52
CA THR A 594 -10.20 2.05 -3.28
C THR A 594 -11.29 1.22 -3.97
N PRO A 595 -10.98 0.01 -4.46
CA PRO A 595 -11.99 -0.83 -5.12
C PRO A 595 -13.10 -1.21 -4.14
N TYR A 596 -14.36 -0.97 -4.50
CA TYR A 596 -15.52 -1.50 -3.79
C TYR A 596 -15.56 -3.04 -3.85
N ALA A 597 -15.27 -3.58 -5.02
CA ALA A 597 -15.14 -5.01 -5.25
C ALA A 597 -14.00 -5.28 -6.23
N THR A 598 -13.38 -6.44 -6.10
CA THR A 598 -12.42 -6.97 -7.07
C THR A 598 -12.93 -8.31 -7.57
N LEU A 599 -13.20 -8.40 -8.88
CA LEU A 599 -13.74 -9.58 -9.54
C LEU A 599 -12.70 -10.20 -10.46
N SER A 600 -12.76 -11.52 -10.61
CA SER A 600 -11.92 -12.32 -11.51
C SER A 600 -12.76 -13.44 -12.13
N GLY A 601 -12.17 -14.29 -12.96
CA GLY A 601 -12.84 -15.43 -13.57
C GLY A 601 -13.40 -16.44 -12.56
N THR A 602 -12.94 -16.41 -11.31
CA THR A 602 -13.51 -17.22 -10.22
C THR A 602 -14.87 -16.71 -9.76
N GLN A 603 -15.08 -15.38 -9.73
CA GLN A 603 -16.35 -14.76 -9.38
C GLN A 603 -17.27 -14.53 -10.59
N LEU A 604 -16.72 -14.61 -11.81
CA LEU A 604 -17.45 -14.41 -13.06
C LEU A 604 -17.35 -15.66 -13.95
N PRO A 605 -18.11 -16.74 -13.65
CA PRO A 605 -18.25 -17.86 -14.57
C PRO A 605 -18.84 -17.42 -15.92
N PRO A 606 -18.44 -18.02 -17.05
CA PRO A 606 -19.01 -17.69 -18.35
C PRO A 606 -20.53 -17.86 -18.40
N GLY A 607 -21.23 -16.88 -18.97
CA GLY A 607 -22.69 -16.85 -19.13
C GLY A 607 -23.48 -16.58 -17.86
N VAL A 608 -22.82 -16.42 -16.71
CA VAL A 608 -23.48 -16.17 -15.42
C VAL A 608 -23.27 -14.70 -15.02
N PRO A 609 -24.33 -13.87 -15.02
CA PRO A 609 -24.23 -12.51 -14.51
C PRO A 609 -23.90 -12.48 -13.02
N SER A 610 -23.09 -11.50 -12.62
CA SER A 610 -22.86 -11.21 -11.20
C SER A 610 -24.18 -10.86 -10.50
N ASP A 611 -24.16 -11.00 -9.17
CA ASP A 611 -25.15 -10.32 -8.33
C ASP A 611 -25.13 -8.81 -8.60
N PRO A 612 -26.26 -8.10 -8.38
CA PRO A 612 -26.31 -6.65 -8.52
C PRO A 612 -25.31 -5.95 -7.61
N ILE A 613 -24.47 -5.10 -8.18
CA ILE A 613 -23.47 -4.31 -7.46
C ILE A 613 -23.93 -2.86 -7.43
N THR A 614 -24.20 -2.32 -6.25
CA THR A 614 -24.52 -0.89 -6.10
C THR A 614 -23.24 -0.09 -5.95
N ILE A 615 -22.93 0.72 -6.95
CA ILE A 615 -21.79 1.65 -6.95
C ILE A 615 -22.28 3.08 -6.74
N ALA A 616 -21.72 3.77 -5.74
CA ALA A 616 -22.02 5.18 -5.53
C ALA A 616 -21.23 6.07 -6.49
N ALA A 617 -21.68 7.30 -6.68
CA ALA A 617 -20.96 8.27 -7.50
C ALA A 617 -19.53 8.46 -6.97
N LEU A 618 -18.55 8.55 -7.87
CA LEU A 618 -17.13 8.69 -7.53
C LEU A 618 -16.86 9.93 -6.66
N THR A 619 -17.66 10.99 -6.85
CA THR A 619 -17.65 12.22 -6.06
C THR A 619 -18.14 12.05 -4.63
N ALA A 620 -18.97 11.04 -4.36
CA ALA A 620 -19.65 10.87 -3.08
C ALA A 620 -18.86 9.98 -2.10
N ARG A 621 -18.10 9.00 -2.59
CA ARG A 621 -17.39 8.02 -1.75
C ARG A 621 -16.08 7.56 -2.38
N ARG A 622 -15.10 7.30 -1.51
CA ARG A 622 -13.76 6.79 -1.85
C ARG A 622 -13.69 5.29 -2.13
N HIS A 623 -14.79 4.56 -1.96
CA HIS A 623 -14.83 3.10 -2.06
C HIS A 623 -15.97 2.71 -2.99
N THR A 624 -15.76 2.95 -4.29
CA THR A 624 -16.84 2.93 -5.30
C THR A 624 -16.51 2.21 -6.59
N PRO A 625 -15.27 2.21 -7.12
CA PRO A 625 -15.00 1.53 -8.37
C PRO A 625 -15.03 0.00 -8.21
N VAL A 626 -15.55 -0.71 -9.19
CA VAL A 626 -15.38 -2.17 -9.29
C VAL A 626 -14.18 -2.43 -10.20
N VAL A 627 -13.22 -3.21 -9.71
CA VAL A 627 -12.04 -3.61 -10.50
C VAL A 627 -12.23 -5.05 -10.93
N ILE A 628 -12.04 -5.32 -12.20
CA ILE A 628 -12.15 -6.66 -12.78
C ILE A 628 -10.79 -7.02 -13.36
N ASN A 629 -10.24 -8.14 -12.88
CA ASN A 629 -9.05 -8.74 -13.45
C ASN A 629 -9.48 -9.83 -14.46
N PRO A 630 -9.31 -9.60 -15.78
CA PRO A 630 -9.71 -10.54 -16.81
C PRO A 630 -8.71 -11.70 -16.95
N ASP A 631 -8.46 -12.42 -15.84
CA ASP A 631 -7.52 -13.55 -15.71
C ASP A 631 -7.88 -14.78 -16.58
N TRP A 632 -9.02 -14.72 -17.28
CA TRP A 632 -9.49 -15.73 -18.22
C TRP A 632 -9.09 -15.48 -19.68
N LEU A 633 -8.56 -14.30 -20.00
CA LEU A 633 -8.12 -14.03 -21.36
C LEU A 633 -6.89 -14.89 -21.65
N PRO A 634 -6.89 -15.73 -22.69
CA PRO A 634 -5.71 -16.51 -23.04
C PRO A 634 -4.55 -15.57 -23.41
N ASN A 635 -3.30 -16.01 -23.25
CA ASN A 635 -2.12 -15.23 -23.66
C ASN A 635 -2.10 -14.84 -25.16
N SER A 636 -2.97 -15.43 -25.97
CA SER A 636 -3.20 -15.11 -27.38
C SER A 636 -4.40 -14.18 -27.63
N ALA A 637 -5.05 -13.69 -26.57
CA ALA A 637 -6.09 -12.67 -26.67
C ALA A 637 -5.49 -11.34 -27.12
N ASP A 638 -6.37 -10.38 -27.46
CA ASP A 638 -5.96 -9.02 -27.83
C ASP A 638 -4.89 -8.50 -26.86
N PRO A 639 -3.65 -8.26 -27.32
CA PRO A 639 -2.54 -7.86 -26.46
C PRO A 639 -2.83 -6.56 -25.70
N THR A 640 -3.79 -5.76 -26.20
CA THR A 640 -4.28 -4.53 -25.57
C THR A 640 -4.90 -4.78 -24.18
N TYR A 641 -5.45 -5.98 -23.94
CA TYR A 641 -6.13 -6.35 -22.70
C TYR A 641 -5.30 -7.27 -21.80
N LEU A 642 -4.21 -7.84 -22.29
CA LEU A 642 -3.29 -8.65 -21.49
C LEU A 642 -2.60 -7.78 -20.44
N GLY A 643 -2.72 -8.18 -19.17
CA GLY A 643 -2.17 -7.40 -18.05
C GLY A 643 -2.91 -6.09 -17.77
N SER A 644 -4.12 -5.90 -18.32
CA SER A 644 -4.99 -4.77 -18.01
C SER A 644 -6.15 -5.19 -17.10
N ALA A 645 -6.62 -4.28 -16.26
CA ALA A 645 -7.85 -4.40 -15.50
C ALA A 645 -8.96 -3.56 -16.16
N ILE A 646 -10.20 -4.01 -15.97
CA ILE A 646 -11.39 -3.22 -16.30
C ILE A 646 -11.89 -2.58 -15.02
N VAL A 647 -12.04 -1.26 -15.02
CA VAL A 647 -12.50 -0.47 -13.89
C VAL A 647 -13.84 0.14 -14.23
N ILE A 648 -14.86 -0.23 -13.47
CA ILE A 648 -16.23 0.27 -13.63
C ILE A 648 -16.49 1.31 -12.54
N SER A 649 -16.99 2.48 -12.92
CA SER A 649 -17.32 3.55 -11.98
C SER A 649 -18.56 4.33 -12.40
N TYR A 650 -19.20 5.00 -11.44
CA TYR A 650 -20.38 5.82 -11.68
C TYR A 650 -20.05 7.29 -11.46
N ARG A 651 -20.44 8.16 -12.39
CA ARG A 651 -20.13 9.60 -12.34
C ARG A 651 -21.42 10.43 -12.39
N MET A 652 -21.33 11.63 -11.82
CA MET A 652 -22.42 12.62 -11.81
C MET A 652 -21.80 14.01 -11.85
N ARG A 653 -22.45 14.94 -12.56
CA ARG A 653 -22.06 16.33 -12.68
C ARG A 653 -22.37 17.11 -11.39
N VAL A 654 -21.58 16.87 -10.35
CA VAL A 654 -21.73 17.52 -9.04
C VAL A 654 -20.37 17.87 -8.44
N GLY A 655 -20.30 18.97 -7.68
CA GLY A 655 -19.07 19.41 -7.02
C GLY A 655 -17.94 19.67 -8.02
N GLN A 656 -16.80 19.00 -7.83
CA GLN A 656 -15.63 19.14 -8.72
C GLN A 656 -15.81 18.43 -10.09
N ASP A 657 -16.90 17.70 -10.30
CA ASP A 657 -17.34 17.13 -11.59
C ASP A 657 -18.29 18.05 -12.38
N ILE A 658 -18.41 19.33 -12.03
CA ILE A 658 -19.39 20.24 -12.65
C ILE A 658 -19.22 20.41 -14.18
N GLY A 659 -18.02 20.19 -14.73
CA GLY A 659 -17.75 20.22 -16.17
C GLY A 659 -17.63 18.84 -16.81
N LEU A 660 -18.09 17.79 -16.14
CA LEU A 660 -18.17 16.45 -16.71
C LEU A 660 -19.11 16.45 -17.94
N PRO A 661 -18.71 15.96 -19.13
CA PRO A 661 -19.54 15.97 -20.33
C PRO A 661 -20.87 15.20 -20.17
N ASP A 662 -21.89 15.55 -20.95
CA ASP A 662 -23.24 14.98 -20.84
C ASP A 662 -23.24 13.44 -20.95
N GLU A 663 -22.35 12.86 -21.77
CA GLU A 663 -22.27 11.39 -21.92
C GLU A 663 -21.90 10.67 -20.62
N PHE A 664 -21.17 11.33 -19.71
CA PHE A 664 -20.72 10.76 -18.44
C PHE A 664 -21.61 11.14 -17.25
N ASP A 665 -22.45 12.17 -17.38
CA ASP A 665 -23.32 12.61 -16.30
C ASP A 665 -24.44 11.60 -16.04
N GLY A 666 -24.47 11.04 -14.84
CA GLY A 666 -25.45 10.05 -14.47
C GLY A 666 -25.27 8.72 -15.18
N ALA A 667 -24.06 8.44 -15.69
CA ALA A 667 -23.71 7.22 -16.42
C ALA A 667 -22.59 6.42 -15.73
N VAL A 668 -22.48 5.15 -16.11
CA VAL A 668 -21.41 4.24 -15.70
C VAL A 668 -20.31 4.26 -16.74
N SER A 669 -19.09 4.61 -16.34
CA SER A 669 -17.90 4.54 -17.18
C SER A 669 -17.22 3.19 -17.00
N VAL A 670 -16.81 2.58 -18.11
CA VAL A 670 -16.00 1.37 -18.15
C VAL A 670 -14.64 1.74 -18.74
N HIS A 671 -13.62 1.70 -17.89
CA HIS A 671 -12.25 2.03 -18.27
C HIS A 671 -11.38 0.77 -18.30
N ARG A 672 -10.41 0.76 -19.20
CA ARG A 672 -9.27 -0.16 -19.19
C ARG A 672 -8.05 0.55 -18.63
N ALA A 673 -7.28 -0.12 -17.79
CA ALA A 673 -6.04 0.39 -17.22
C ALA A 673 -5.00 -0.72 -17.03
N THR A 674 -3.71 -0.41 -17.14
CA THR A 674 -2.63 -1.41 -16.95
C THR A 674 -2.55 -1.85 -15.49
N VAL A 675 -2.22 -3.12 -15.21
CA VAL A 675 -2.09 -3.68 -13.85
C VAL A 675 -0.62 -3.70 -13.39
N PRO A 676 -0.30 -3.35 -12.12
CA PRO A 676 -1.21 -2.77 -11.12
C PRO A 676 -1.79 -1.45 -11.61
N VAL A 677 -3.06 -1.18 -11.30
CA VAL A 677 -3.85 -0.08 -11.89
C VAL A 677 -3.03 1.21 -11.95
N GLY A 678 -2.60 1.56 -13.16
CA GLY A 678 -1.77 2.72 -13.44
C GLY A 678 -1.33 2.77 -14.91
N GLY A 679 -0.60 3.83 -15.27
CA GLY A 679 -0.22 4.07 -16.67
C GLY A 679 -1.37 4.66 -17.48
N THR A 680 -1.35 4.48 -18.81
CA THR A 680 -2.38 5.04 -19.70
C THR A 680 -3.72 4.36 -19.46
N THR A 681 -4.77 5.15 -19.33
CA THR A 681 -6.14 4.66 -19.13
C THR A 681 -6.96 4.90 -20.38
N TYR A 682 -7.93 4.03 -20.66
CA TYR A 682 -8.80 4.17 -21.83
C TYR A 682 -10.25 4.00 -21.44
N VAL A 683 -11.13 4.93 -21.83
CA VAL A 683 -12.57 4.70 -21.73
C VAL A 683 -12.98 3.74 -22.85
N GLU A 684 -13.41 2.54 -22.48
CA GLU A 684 -13.89 1.52 -23.41
C GLU A 684 -15.38 1.72 -23.72
N ALA A 685 -16.15 2.15 -22.71
CA ALA A 685 -17.57 2.41 -22.86
C ALA A 685 -18.12 3.36 -21.80
N VAL A 686 -19.24 3.99 -22.13
CA VAL A 686 -20.08 4.74 -21.20
C VAL A 686 -21.51 4.22 -21.33
N VAL A 687 -22.11 3.86 -20.20
CA VAL A 687 -23.39 3.15 -20.14
C VAL A 687 -24.37 3.98 -19.32
N ALA A 688 -25.38 4.52 -19.99
CA ALA A 688 -26.48 5.19 -19.31
C ALA A 688 -27.26 4.19 -18.43
N LYS A 689 -28.00 4.69 -17.43
CA LYS A 689 -28.88 3.84 -16.61
C LYS A 689 -29.95 3.19 -17.48
N GLY A 690 -30.19 1.90 -17.27
CA GLY A 690 -31.02 1.06 -18.15
C GLY A 690 -30.28 0.53 -19.39
N GLY A 691 -29.05 0.97 -19.63
CA GLY A 691 -28.24 0.57 -20.77
C GLY A 691 -27.43 -0.72 -20.56
N ARG A 692 -26.85 -1.20 -21.65
CA ARG A 692 -25.95 -2.36 -21.72
C ARG A 692 -24.84 -2.09 -22.72
N VAL A 693 -23.64 -2.58 -22.45
CA VAL A 693 -22.52 -2.55 -23.40
C VAL A 693 -21.74 -3.87 -23.40
N VAL A 694 -21.16 -4.20 -24.55
CA VAL A 694 -20.23 -5.32 -24.73
C VAL A 694 -18.82 -4.75 -24.81
N VAL A 695 -17.93 -5.19 -23.92
CA VAL A 695 -16.50 -4.89 -23.97
C VAL A 695 -15.81 -6.11 -24.58
N ALA A 696 -15.83 -6.16 -25.92
CA ALA A 696 -15.47 -7.35 -26.68
C ALA A 696 -14.03 -7.84 -26.38
N GLY A 697 -13.08 -6.91 -26.26
CA GLY A 697 -11.69 -7.23 -25.93
C GLY A 697 -11.49 -7.90 -24.57
N ALA A 698 -12.38 -7.63 -23.61
CA ALA A 698 -12.40 -8.28 -22.29
C ALA A 698 -13.32 -9.51 -22.21
N ARG A 699 -14.11 -9.79 -23.25
CA ARG A 699 -15.24 -10.74 -23.25
C ARG A 699 -16.22 -10.50 -22.09
N LEU A 700 -16.60 -9.24 -21.91
CA LEU A 700 -17.50 -8.80 -20.85
C LEU A 700 -18.74 -8.13 -21.41
N VAL A 701 -19.84 -8.28 -20.69
CA VAL A 701 -21.07 -7.52 -20.82
C VAL A 701 -21.30 -6.77 -19.51
N VAL A 702 -21.49 -5.47 -19.60
CA VAL A 702 -21.86 -4.63 -18.46
C VAL A 702 -23.28 -4.10 -18.69
N SER A 703 -24.18 -4.31 -17.74
CA SER A 703 -25.51 -3.71 -17.75
C SER A 703 -25.73 -2.85 -16.51
N VAL A 704 -26.53 -1.80 -16.69
CA VAL A 704 -26.87 -0.85 -15.64
C VAL A 704 -28.38 -0.86 -15.49
N ALA A 705 -28.88 -1.06 -14.26
CA ALA A 705 -30.31 -1.04 -14.01
C ALA A 705 -30.93 0.33 -14.35
N PRO A 706 -32.23 0.37 -14.73
CA PRO A 706 -32.95 1.62 -14.94
C PRO A 706 -32.92 2.51 -13.69
N PRO A 707 -32.97 3.85 -13.86
CA PRO A 707 -33.04 4.75 -12.71
C PRO A 707 -34.37 4.59 -11.97
N THR A 708 -34.31 4.51 -10.64
CA THR A 708 -35.44 4.72 -9.74
C THR A 708 -35.22 6.03 -8.96
N GLN A 709 -36.27 6.62 -8.38
CA GLN A 709 -36.11 7.81 -7.52
C GLN A 709 -35.10 7.58 -6.38
N ALA A 710 -34.99 6.35 -5.87
CA ALA A 710 -34.04 5.97 -4.82
C ALA A 710 -32.59 5.83 -5.30
N THR A 711 -32.35 5.77 -6.62
CA THR A 711 -31.02 5.48 -7.20
C THR A 711 -30.47 6.63 -8.03
N LEU A 712 -30.80 7.89 -7.71
CA LEU A 712 -30.20 9.01 -8.45
C LEU A 712 -28.70 9.18 -8.17
N SER A 713 -28.26 8.92 -6.92
CA SER A 713 -26.86 9.05 -6.48
C SER A 713 -26.01 7.78 -6.57
N VAL A 714 -26.59 6.69 -7.05
CA VAL A 714 -25.93 5.39 -7.23
C VAL A 714 -26.30 4.79 -8.58
N ALA A 715 -25.50 3.84 -9.06
CA ALA A 715 -25.87 2.94 -10.14
C ALA A 715 -25.86 1.50 -9.63
N VAL A 716 -26.78 0.68 -10.14
CA VAL A 716 -26.77 -0.77 -9.88
C VAL A 716 -26.29 -1.44 -11.15
N VAL A 717 -25.11 -2.06 -11.08
CA VAL A 717 -24.46 -2.69 -12.23
C VAL A 717 -24.46 -4.20 -12.07
N ARG A 718 -24.56 -4.90 -13.19
CA ARG A 718 -24.26 -6.33 -13.28
C ARG A 718 -23.20 -6.54 -14.35
N VAL A 719 -22.31 -7.49 -14.10
CA VAL A 719 -21.22 -7.83 -15.02
C VAL A 719 -21.35 -9.30 -15.36
N CYS A 720 -21.27 -9.63 -16.64
CA CYS A 720 -21.27 -11.02 -17.10
C CYS A 720 -20.08 -11.23 -18.04
N ARG A 721 -19.31 -12.29 -17.79
CA ARG A 721 -18.28 -12.77 -18.70
C ARG A 721 -18.92 -13.76 -19.67
N TYR A 722 -18.49 -13.77 -20.94
CA TYR A 722 -18.86 -14.82 -21.88
C TYR A 722 -17.64 -15.60 -22.39
N ALA A 723 -17.87 -16.85 -22.81
CA ALA A 723 -16.82 -17.69 -23.37
C ALA A 723 -16.70 -17.51 -24.89
N VAL A 724 -17.84 -17.56 -25.60
CA VAL A 724 -17.93 -17.57 -27.07
C VAL A 724 -18.65 -16.33 -27.58
N SER A 725 -19.84 -15.99 -27.04
CA SER A 725 -20.66 -14.87 -27.51
C SER A 725 -21.33 -14.11 -26.37
N GLU A 726 -21.53 -12.80 -26.53
CA GLU A 726 -22.25 -11.97 -25.57
C GLU A 726 -23.71 -12.40 -25.34
N THR A 727 -24.26 -13.25 -26.21
CA THR A 727 -25.60 -13.85 -26.08
C THR A 727 -25.72 -14.82 -24.91
N GLU A 728 -24.59 -15.36 -24.43
CA GLU A 728 -24.54 -16.17 -23.20
C GLU A 728 -24.95 -15.34 -21.97
N CYS A 729 -24.74 -14.03 -22.01
CA CYS A 729 -25.04 -13.12 -20.92
C CYS A 729 -26.50 -12.65 -20.97
N VAL A 730 -27.41 -13.53 -20.56
CA VAL A 730 -28.83 -13.22 -20.39
C VAL A 730 -29.01 -12.45 -19.08
N MET A 731 -29.04 -11.12 -19.17
CA MET A 731 -29.27 -10.26 -18.01
C MET A 731 -30.79 -10.17 -17.79
N ALA A 732 -31.28 -10.79 -16.72
CA ALA A 732 -32.68 -10.69 -16.30
C ALA A 732 -33.00 -9.31 -15.70
#